data_AF-A0AB39V504-F1
#
_entry.id   AF-A0AB39V504-F1
#
_cell.length_a   1.000
_cell.length_b   1.000
_cell.length_c   1.000
_cell.angle_alpha   90.00
_cell.angle_beta   90.00
_cell.angle_gamma   90.00
#
_symmetry.space_group_name_H-M   'P 1'
#
loop_
_entity.id
_entity.type
_entity.pdbx_description
1 polymer ?
#
loop_
_entity_poly.entity_id
_entity_poly.type
_entity_poly.pdbx_seq_one_letter_code
_entity_poly.pdbx_strand_id
1 'polypeptide(L)'
;MENAMKSFGENVFRDSNLKKRVSKDVFKEFKASQLGKTELSKGAAEVIANAIKDWATKRGATHYCHWFQPLTDLTAEKHDSFLEPTESEELIYKFSGKNLIKGESDASSFPNGGLRSTFEARGYTIWDTSSYPFIRENKNGVTLYIPTAFISFTGEALDKKVPLLRTMKYISEQSLRVLRALGNKTSEHVFNTLGVEQEYFLVKKDMFESRDDLLLTGRTLFGASAPKGQELSDHYFGKIKEKVINFMSDVDVELWKLGIPSKTRHNEVAPNQFEVAPLFSVANLASDQNQIIMETIEKTALRHDLVALLHEKPFAGVNGSGKHNNWSLATDEGKNLFSPGKDPKTNTQFLIFVAAVIEAVDRYYPMLRYATATATNDHRLGGHEAPPTIISIFLGDELTTIFNNIAYKKDAPVSESSKVNLSVDVLPTFNMDAGDRNRTSPFAFTGNKFEFRMPGSSSTPATTAAVINAMVGKVLSEYADKLEKATEKSLPKVINEIIVNSYKKHHRIIFNGNGYGDEWVKEARKRGLASDEASNTALRRMIDKDVLELTQEIGMLSEHESIARYNAYAERYVTQLSIESRTLIDIANKNILPSGIKFANLLADHIEKNSKYGKAFIKEQEELLKEVLANITALRKEVKSLEKEINRVKNESNLEKQTDLAKEKLVTGLEALRVPCDNLERIVDKEFWNFPTYTDLLFKL
;
A
#
# COMPACT_ATOMS: atom_id res chain seq x y z
N MET A 1 35.79 4.42 -0.44
CA MET A 1 34.65 3.64 -0.95
C MET A 1 34.42 4.03 -2.40
N GLU A 2 34.23 3.07 -3.29
CA GLU A 2 33.81 3.34 -4.66
C GLU A 2 32.35 3.83 -4.67
N ASN A 3 31.97 4.67 -5.64
CA ASN A 3 30.58 5.13 -5.74
C ASN A 3 29.65 3.95 -6.02
N ALA A 4 28.82 3.59 -5.05
CA ALA A 4 27.90 2.46 -5.14
C ALA A 4 26.86 2.63 -6.27
N MET A 5 26.60 3.84 -6.77
CA MET A 5 25.73 4.01 -7.95
C MET A 5 26.33 3.42 -9.24
N LYS A 6 27.62 3.05 -9.27
CA LYS A 6 28.21 2.34 -10.40
C LYS A 6 27.56 0.97 -10.66
N SER A 7 26.98 0.34 -9.64
CA SER A 7 26.27 -0.94 -9.75
C SER A 7 24.79 -0.78 -10.17
N PHE A 8 24.36 0.43 -10.53
CA PHE A 8 22.94 0.70 -10.79
C PHE A 8 22.37 -0.17 -11.93
N GLY A 9 21.41 -1.02 -11.58
CA GLY A 9 20.72 -1.92 -12.49
C GLY A 9 21.56 -3.10 -12.98
N GLU A 10 22.69 -3.39 -12.33
CA GLU A 10 23.53 -4.53 -12.73
C GLU A 10 22.75 -5.86 -12.61
N ASN A 11 21.87 -5.98 -11.61
CA ASN A 11 21.04 -7.17 -11.33
C ASN A 11 19.77 -7.25 -12.18
N VAL A 12 19.63 -6.44 -13.22
CA VAL A 12 18.43 -6.41 -14.07
C VAL A 12 18.76 -6.70 -15.53
N PHE A 13 18.03 -7.62 -16.15
CA PHE A 13 18.15 -7.92 -17.57
C PHE A 13 17.40 -6.89 -18.42
N ARG A 14 18.00 -5.70 -18.57
CA ARG A 14 17.45 -4.56 -19.33
C ARG A 14 17.57 -4.72 -20.85
N ASP A 15 16.91 -3.83 -21.59
CA ASP A 15 17.03 -3.70 -23.05
C ASP A 15 18.49 -3.66 -23.55
N SER A 16 19.41 -3.04 -22.82
CA SER A 16 20.83 -2.99 -23.17
C SER A 16 21.51 -4.36 -23.13
N ASN A 17 21.07 -5.26 -22.23
CA ASN A 17 21.53 -6.63 -22.16
C ASN A 17 20.96 -7.47 -23.29
N LEU A 18 19.66 -7.30 -23.58
CA LEU A 18 18.99 -8.02 -24.65
C LEU A 18 19.55 -7.65 -26.03
N LYS A 19 19.67 -6.35 -26.34
CA LYS A 19 20.21 -5.85 -27.63
C LYS A 19 21.59 -6.41 -27.98
N LYS A 20 22.43 -6.70 -26.99
CA LYS A 20 23.78 -7.25 -27.18
C LYS A 20 23.79 -8.76 -27.45
N ARG A 21 22.67 -9.45 -27.23
CA ARG A 21 22.59 -10.92 -27.21
C ARG A 21 21.65 -11.50 -28.27
N VAL A 22 20.79 -10.70 -28.87
CA VAL A 22 19.81 -11.15 -29.88
C VAL A 22 19.88 -10.33 -31.16
N SER A 23 19.32 -10.84 -32.26
CA SER A 23 19.26 -10.12 -33.53
C SER A 23 18.39 -8.86 -33.43
N LYS A 24 18.58 -7.91 -34.35
CA LYS A 24 17.75 -6.69 -34.42
C LYS A 24 16.26 -7.01 -34.59
N ASP A 25 15.94 -8.06 -35.34
CA ASP A 25 14.55 -8.46 -35.60
C ASP A 25 13.88 -9.02 -34.35
N VAL A 26 14.56 -9.92 -33.61
CA VAL A 26 14.06 -10.45 -32.32
C VAL A 26 13.86 -9.32 -31.31
N PHE A 27 14.80 -8.37 -31.24
CA PHE A 27 14.65 -7.21 -30.35
C PHE A 27 13.46 -6.34 -30.73
N LYS A 28 13.26 -6.07 -32.03
CA LYS A 28 12.13 -5.27 -32.53
C LYS A 28 10.80 -5.96 -32.27
N GLU A 29 10.72 -7.27 -32.47
CA GLU A 29 9.56 -8.10 -32.16
C GLU A 29 9.23 -8.04 -30.66
N PHE A 30 10.24 -8.19 -29.78
CA PHE A 30 10.06 -8.07 -28.33
C PHE A 30 9.53 -6.69 -27.90
N LYS A 31 10.05 -5.59 -28.46
CA LYS A 31 9.51 -4.25 -28.17
C LYS A 31 8.09 -4.07 -28.69
N ALA A 32 7.75 -4.66 -29.84
CA ALA A 32 6.39 -4.64 -30.37
C ALA A 32 5.44 -5.45 -29.47
N SER A 33 5.88 -6.59 -28.92
CA SER A 33 5.07 -7.39 -28.00
C SER A 33 4.83 -6.71 -26.66
N GLN A 34 5.83 -6.00 -26.11
CA GLN A 34 5.66 -5.17 -24.91
C GLN A 34 4.59 -4.08 -25.06
N LEU A 35 4.40 -3.57 -26.28
CA LEU A 35 3.37 -2.58 -26.61
C LEU A 35 2.04 -3.23 -27.03
N GLY A 36 1.92 -4.56 -26.99
CA GLY A 36 0.73 -5.29 -27.42
C GLY A 36 0.46 -5.23 -28.93
N LYS A 37 1.45 -4.84 -29.74
CA LYS A 37 1.32 -4.72 -31.21
C LYS A 37 1.47 -6.07 -31.93
N THR A 38 2.10 -7.06 -31.31
CA THR A 38 2.30 -8.40 -31.86
C THR A 38 2.44 -9.44 -30.75
N GLU A 39 2.19 -10.71 -31.03
CA GLU A 39 2.53 -11.81 -30.13
C GLU A 39 4.00 -12.19 -30.29
N LEU A 40 4.66 -12.52 -29.18
CA LEU A 40 6.04 -12.99 -29.22
C LEU A 40 6.09 -14.41 -29.79
N SER A 41 6.79 -14.59 -30.90
CA SER A 41 6.94 -15.89 -31.55
C SER A 41 7.70 -16.87 -30.66
N LYS A 42 7.40 -18.17 -30.82
CA LYS A 42 8.13 -19.24 -30.09
C LYS A 42 9.64 -19.19 -30.35
N GLY A 43 10.04 -18.86 -31.58
CA GLY A 43 11.44 -18.71 -31.95
C GLY A 43 12.12 -17.54 -31.23
N ALA A 44 11.50 -16.37 -31.24
CA ALA A 44 11.99 -15.21 -30.49
C ALA A 44 12.09 -15.50 -28.99
N ALA A 45 11.07 -16.14 -28.41
CA ALA A 45 11.06 -16.52 -27.00
C ALA A 45 12.18 -17.51 -26.63
N GLU A 46 12.47 -18.50 -27.47
CA GLU A 46 13.58 -19.44 -27.25
C GLU A 46 14.94 -18.74 -27.25
N VAL A 47 15.14 -17.80 -28.19
CA VAL A 47 16.37 -17.00 -28.27
C VAL A 47 16.50 -16.09 -27.05
N ILE A 48 15.42 -15.45 -26.61
CA ILE A 48 15.40 -14.59 -25.43
C ILE A 48 15.65 -15.40 -24.15
N ALA A 49 15.03 -16.56 -23.99
CA ALA A 49 15.23 -17.44 -22.83
C ALA A 49 16.69 -17.86 -22.69
N ASN A 50 17.32 -18.30 -23.79
CA ASN A 50 18.74 -18.63 -23.78
C ASN A 50 19.61 -17.40 -23.43
N ALA A 51 19.30 -16.21 -23.97
CA ALA A 51 20.03 -14.99 -23.63
C ALA A 51 19.92 -14.60 -22.14
N ILE A 52 18.75 -14.76 -21.54
CA ILE A 52 18.51 -14.50 -20.10
C ILE A 52 19.25 -15.54 -19.26
N LYS A 53 19.11 -16.83 -19.60
CA LYS A 53 19.79 -17.94 -18.92
C LYS A 53 21.29 -17.72 -18.91
N ASP A 54 21.89 -17.48 -20.08
CA ASP A 54 23.33 -17.29 -20.21
C ASP A 54 23.83 -16.07 -19.44
N TRP A 55 23.03 -15.00 -19.36
CA TRP A 55 23.35 -13.86 -18.51
C TRP A 55 23.30 -14.22 -17.03
N ALA A 56 22.25 -14.91 -16.58
CA ALA A 56 22.04 -15.27 -15.19
C ALA A 56 23.07 -16.30 -14.70
N THR A 57 23.32 -17.37 -15.46
CA THR A 57 24.26 -18.44 -15.07
C THR A 57 25.71 -17.96 -15.05
N LYS A 58 26.12 -17.05 -15.95
CA LYS A 58 27.43 -16.37 -15.89
C LYS A 58 27.60 -15.53 -14.62
N ARG A 59 26.50 -15.18 -13.96
CA ARG A 59 26.46 -14.50 -12.67
C ARG A 59 26.19 -15.44 -11.49
N GLY A 60 26.32 -16.76 -11.70
CA GLY A 60 26.17 -17.77 -10.67
C GLY A 60 24.74 -18.21 -10.40
N ALA A 61 23.77 -17.83 -11.25
CA ALA A 61 22.39 -18.29 -11.06
C ALA A 61 22.28 -19.80 -11.24
N THR A 62 21.75 -20.48 -10.22
CA THR A 62 21.52 -21.93 -10.22
C THR A 62 20.04 -22.29 -10.37
N HIS A 63 19.17 -21.36 -9.98
CA HIS A 63 17.72 -21.49 -10.01
C HIS A 63 17.08 -20.34 -10.76
N TYR A 64 15.85 -20.56 -11.22
CA TYR A 64 14.94 -19.52 -11.65
C TYR A 64 13.59 -19.67 -10.93
N CYS A 65 12.81 -18.59 -10.88
CA CYS A 65 11.46 -18.61 -10.37
C CYS A 65 10.55 -17.70 -11.19
N HIS A 66 9.29 -18.11 -11.31
CA HIS A 66 8.22 -17.21 -11.70
C HIS A 66 7.75 -16.45 -10.46
N TRP A 67 8.00 -15.14 -10.46
CA TRP A 67 7.69 -14.25 -9.35
C TRP A 67 6.38 -13.54 -9.63
N PHE A 68 5.40 -13.67 -8.74
CA PHE A 68 4.04 -13.12 -8.93
C PHE A 68 3.45 -12.62 -7.61
N GLN A 69 2.32 -11.91 -7.71
CA GLN A 69 1.66 -11.24 -6.58
C GLN A 69 0.23 -11.77 -6.41
N PRO A 70 0.02 -12.88 -5.65
CA PRO A 70 -1.31 -13.43 -5.40
C PRO A 70 -2.17 -12.48 -4.54
N LEU A 71 -3.39 -12.90 -4.17
CA LEU A 71 -4.33 -12.07 -3.41
C LEU A 71 -3.93 -11.79 -1.95
N THR A 72 -2.74 -12.19 -1.52
CA THR A 72 -2.22 -12.00 -0.15
C THR A 72 -1.61 -10.62 0.10
N ASP A 73 -1.45 -9.78 -0.93
CA ASP A 73 -0.67 -8.51 -0.94
C ASP A 73 0.86 -8.70 -0.79
N LEU A 74 1.33 -9.93 -0.67
CA LEU A 74 2.74 -10.34 -0.71
C LEU A 74 3.10 -10.96 -2.06
N THR A 75 4.38 -11.26 -2.26
CA THR A 75 4.88 -11.98 -3.43
C THR A 75 4.96 -13.48 -3.17
N ALA A 76 4.94 -14.26 -4.25
CA ALA A 76 5.14 -15.70 -4.21
C ALA A 76 6.17 -16.12 -5.26
N GLU A 77 6.94 -17.15 -4.92
CA GLU A 77 7.98 -17.72 -5.77
C GLU A 77 8.15 -19.21 -5.50
N LYS A 78 8.44 -19.97 -6.57
CA LYS A 78 8.92 -21.35 -6.51
C LYS A 78 10.23 -21.41 -7.28
N HIS A 79 11.27 -21.97 -6.67
CA HIS A 79 12.61 -22.03 -7.28
C HIS A 79 12.80 -23.38 -7.98
N ASP A 80 12.95 -23.34 -9.29
CA ASP A 80 13.27 -24.49 -10.12
C ASP A 80 14.74 -24.39 -10.56
N SER A 81 15.49 -25.49 -10.49
CA SER A 81 16.89 -25.50 -10.94
C SER A 81 16.95 -25.47 -12.47
N PHE A 82 18.04 -24.94 -13.03
CA PHE A 82 18.29 -25.02 -14.47
C PHE A 82 18.66 -26.43 -14.97
N LEU A 83 18.81 -27.41 -14.08
CA LEU A 83 19.23 -28.76 -14.44
C LEU A 83 18.09 -29.52 -15.14
N GLU A 84 18.39 -30.06 -16.31
CA GLU A 84 17.49 -30.94 -17.06
C GLU A 84 18.32 -32.12 -17.59
N PRO A 85 17.86 -33.38 -17.42
CA PRO A 85 18.54 -34.53 -18.00
C PRO A 85 18.39 -34.54 -19.52
N THR A 86 19.45 -34.91 -20.23
CA THR A 86 19.40 -35.22 -21.66
C THR A 86 18.91 -36.66 -21.89
N GLU A 87 18.61 -36.99 -23.14
CA GLU A 87 18.33 -38.37 -23.56
C GLU A 87 19.50 -39.33 -23.28
N SER A 88 20.72 -38.80 -23.11
CA SER A 88 21.94 -39.55 -22.77
C SER A 88 22.24 -39.60 -21.27
N GLU A 89 21.30 -39.23 -20.40
CA GLU A 89 21.46 -39.15 -18.93
C GLU A 89 22.49 -38.12 -18.42
N GLU A 90 23.01 -37.25 -19.29
CA GLU A 90 23.86 -36.13 -18.89
C GLU A 90 23.01 -34.95 -18.37
N LEU A 91 23.49 -34.25 -17.35
CA LEU A 91 22.81 -33.05 -16.85
C LEU A 91 23.29 -31.80 -17.58
N ILE A 92 22.34 -31.05 -18.15
CA ILE A 92 22.62 -29.77 -18.82
C ILE A 92 21.87 -28.61 -18.16
N TYR A 93 22.39 -27.40 -18.32
CA TYR A 93 21.71 -26.17 -17.93
C TYR A 93 20.76 -25.72 -19.05
N LYS A 94 19.46 -25.94 -18.86
CA LYS A 94 18.43 -25.64 -19.85
C LYS A 94 17.36 -24.70 -19.28
N PHE A 95 16.95 -23.74 -20.12
CA PHE A 95 15.87 -22.81 -19.84
C PHE A 95 15.23 -22.43 -21.18
N SER A 96 14.11 -23.08 -21.49
CA SER A 96 13.45 -22.96 -22.79
C SER A 96 12.54 -21.73 -22.87
N GLY A 97 12.20 -21.31 -24.08
CA GLY A 97 11.17 -20.28 -24.32
C GLY A 97 9.81 -20.67 -23.74
N LYS A 98 9.50 -21.97 -23.66
CA LYS A 98 8.30 -22.49 -22.99
C LYS A 98 8.32 -22.15 -21.50
N ASN A 99 9.43 -22.44 -20.82
CA ASN A 99 9.59 -22.14 -19.39
C ASN A 99 9.67 -20.64 -19.13
N LEU A 100 10.20 -19.85 -20.07
CA LEU A 100 10.17 -18.39 -19.94
C LEU A 100 8.76 -17.84 -20.02
N ILE A 101 8.01 -18.18 -21.07
CA ILE A 101 6.66 -17.61 -21.30
C ILE A 101 5.69 -18.08 -20.23
N LYS A 102 5.76 -19.35 -19.83
CA LYS A 102 4.74 -19.98 -19.01
C LYS A 102 5.33 -20.94 -17.98
N GLY A 103 4.97 -20.71 -16.73
CA GLY A 103 5.14 -21.67 -15.64
C GLY A 103 3.81 -22.29 -15.20
N GLU A 104 3.91 -23.28 -14.33
CA GLU A 104 2.79 -23.88 -13.60
C GLU A 104 3.07 -23.74 -12.11
N SER A 105 2.07 -23.28 -11.37
CA SER A 105 2.14 -23.18 -9.90
C SER A 105 0.87 -23.77 -9.30
N ASP A 106 0.98 -24.22 -8.04
CA ASP A 106 -0.18 -24.58 -7.26
C ASP A 106 -0.96 -23.31 -6.86
N ALA A 107 -2.20 -23.22 -7.31
CA ALA A 107 -3.15 -22.16 -6.97
C ALA A 107 -4.13 -22.54 -5.86
N SER A 108 -4.14 -23.80 -5.40
CA SER A 108 -5.07 -24.24 -4.34
C SER A 108 -4.77 -23.62 -2.98
N SER A 109 -3.48 -23.37 -2.70
CA SER A 109 -3.00 -22.84 -1.42
C SER A 109 -3.10 -21.31 -1.31
N PHE A 110 -3.35 -20.61 -2.42
CA PHE A 110 -3.53 -19.15 -2.40
C PHE A 110 -4.99 -18.77 -2.22
N PRO A 111 -5.28 -17.65 -1.51
CA PRO A 111 -6.65 -17.14 -1.40
C PRO A 111 -7.23 -16.92 -2.80
N ASN A 112 -8.33 -17.59 -3.08
CA ASN A 112 -9.02 -17.53 -4.37
C ASN A 112 -10.52 -17.25 -4.23
N GLY A 113 -11.04 -17.19 -2.99
CA GLY A 113 -12.41 -16.75 -2.69
C GLY A 113 -13.53 -17.57 -3.33
N GLY A 114 -13.24 -18.83 -3.67
CA GLY A 114 -14.20 -19.72 -4.32
C GLY A 114 -14.10 -19.76 -5.85
N LEU A 115 -13.13 -19.06 -6.48
CA LEU A 115 -12.88 -19.21 -7.92
C LEU A 115 -12.49 -20.63 -8.31
N ARG A 116 -12.05 -21.43 -7.33
CA ARG A 116 -11.59 -22.79 -7.54
C ARG A 116 -12.10 -23.71 -6.46
N SER A 117 -12.35 -24.96 -6.84
CA SER A 117 -12.61 -26.01 -5.87
C SER A 117 -11.32 -26.37 -5.11
N THR A 118 -11.45 -26.79 -3.86
CA THR A 118 -10.29 -27.12 -2.99
C THR A 118 -9.44 -28.29 -3.50
N PHE A 119 -9.96 -29.12 -4.42
CA PHE A 119 -9.21 -30.21 -5.07
C PHE A 119 -8.53 -29.80 -6.39
N GLU A 120 -8.76 -28.58 -6.89
CA GLU A 120 -8.21 -28.10 -8.15
C GLU A 120 -6.95 -27.24 -7.90
N ALA A 121 -5.77 -27.78 -8.21
CA ALA A 121 -4.49 -27.14 -7.90
C ALA A 121 -3.89 -26.31 -9.05
N ARG A 122 -4.13 -26.65 -10.32
CA ARG A 122 -3.40 -26.03 -11.45
C ARG A 122 -3.68 -24.53 -11.67
N GLY A 123 -2.67 -23.67 -11.51
CA GLY A 123 -2.65 -22.28 -11.98
C GLY A 123 -1.48 -22.04 -12.93
N TYR A 124 -1.56 -20.99 -13.75
CA TYR A 124 -0.50 -20.65 -14.71
C TYR A 124 0.13 -19.32 -14.37
N THR A 125 1.47 -19.29 -14.39
CA THR A 125 2.23 -18.04 -14.37
C THR A 125 2.62 -17.69 -15.80
N ILE A 126 2.37 -16.46 -16.22
CA ILE A 126 2.66 -15.98 -17.57
C ILE A 126 3.62 -14.81 -17.47
N TRP A 127 4.71 -14.84 -18.23
CA TRP A 127 5.71 -13.77 -18.21
C TRP A 127 5.11 -12.41 -18.59
N ASP A 128 5.26 -11.46 -17.66
CA ASP A 128 5.00 -10.06 -17.90
C ASP A 128 6.22 -9.43 -18.59
N THR A 129 6.16 -9.36 -19.91
CA THR A 129 7.25 -8.77 -20.71
C THR A 129 7.49 -7.30 -20.43
N SER A 130 6.55 -6.58 -19.79
CA SER A 130 6.70 -5.15 -19.46
C SER A 130 7.58 -4.90 -18.22
N SER A 131 7.85 -5.95 -17.44
CA SER A 131 8.71 -5.93 -16.26
C SER A 131 9.96 -6.79 -16.52
N TYR A 132 11.14 -6.26 -16.22
CA TYR A 132 12.40 -6.92 -16.58
C TYR A 132 12.72 -8.08 -15.63
N PRO A 133 13.17 -9.24 -16.15
CA PRO A 133 13.78 -10.26 -15.31
C PRO A 133 14.97 -9.70 -14.55
N PHE A 134 15.14 -10.14 -13.30
CA PHE A 134 16.23 -9.69 -12.43
C PHE A 134 16.83 -10.88 -11.70
N ILE A 135 18.02 -10.73 -11.14
CA ILE A 135 18.59 -11.73 -10.25
C ILE A 135 18.64 -11.19 -8.84
N ARG A 136 18.52 -12.08 -7.86
CA ARG A 136 18.89 -11.78 -6.49
C ARG A 136 20.00 -12.69 -6.04
N GLU A 137 20.98 -12.06 -5.41
CA GLU A 137 22.10 -12.73 -4.80
C GLU A 137 21.77 -12.94 -3.33
N ASN A 138 22.03 -14.15 -2.83
CA ASN A 138 22.01 -14.46 -1.41
C ASN A 138 23.38 -15.03 -1.03
N LYS A 139 23.59 -15.26 0.27
CA LYS A 139 24.89 -15.72 0.80
C LYS A 139 25.43 -16.98 0.08
N ASN A 140 24.55 -17.84 -0.41
CA ASN A 140 24.90 -19.18 -0.91
C ASN A 140 24.56 -19.39 -2.39
N GLY A 141 24.10 -18.37 -3.12
CA GLY A 141 23.72 -18.54 -4.51
C GLY A 141 22.93 -17.38 -5.10
N VAL A 142 22.58 -17.55 -6.36
CA VAL A 142 21.85 -16.56 -7.16
C VAL A 142 20.63 -17.24 -7.77
N THR A 143 19.50 -16.53 -7.75
CA THR A 143 18.26 -16.98 -8.39
C THR A 143 17.81 -15.94 -9.40
N LEU A 144 17.38 -16.40 -10.58
CA LEU A 144 16.74 -15.59 -11.62
C LEU A 144 15.23 -15.45 -11.33
N TYR A 145 14.75 -14.22 -11.26
CA TYR A 145 13.36 -13.88 -11.03
C TYR A 145 12.72 -13.39 -12.33
N ILE A 146 11.62 -14.03 -12.70
CA ILE A 146 10.85 -13.69 -13.90
C ILE A 146 9.50 -13.12 -13.44
N PRO A 147 9.27 -11.80 -13.58
CA PRO A 147 7.99 -11.20 -13.24
C PRO A 147 6.86 -11.82 -14.05
N THR A 148 5.81 -12.29 -13.38
CA THR A 148 4.71 -13.01 -14.03
C THR A 148 3.34 -12.55 -13.52
N ALA A 149 2.35 -12.66 -14.40
CA ALA A 149 0.94 -12.65 -14.07
C ALA A 149 0.51 -14.06 -13.63
N PHE A 150 -0.39 -14.17 -12.66
CA PHE A 150 -0.90 -15.45 -12.17
C PHE A 150 -2.40 -15.59 -12.40
N ILE A 151 -2.76 -16.61 -13.19
CA ILE A 151 -4.13 -16.87 -13.63
C ILE A 151 -4.55 -18.31 -13.29
N SER A 152 -5.85 -18.52 -13.20
CA SER A 152 -6.44 -19.84 -13.01
C SER A 152 -6.30 -20.70 -14.27
N PHE A 153 -6.71 -21.96 -14.16
CA PHE A 153 -6.83 -22.84 -15.32
C PHE A 153 -7.85 -22.35 -16.37
N THR A 154 -8.92 -21.70 -15.90
CA THR A 154 -10.05 -21.19 -16.70
C THR A 154 -9.86 -19.75 -17.19
N GLY A 155 -8.79 -19.07 -16.77
CA GLY A 155 -8.38 -17.76 -17.27
C GLY A 155 -8.70 -16.57 -16.35
N GLU A 156 -9.28 -16.81 -15.17
CA GLU A 156 -9.51 -15.78 -14.16
C GLU A 156 -8.20 -15.29 -13.53
N ALA A 157 -8.13 -14.00 -13.22
CA ALA A 157 -7.03 -13.36 -12.54
C ALA A 157 -7.01 -13.75 -11.06
N LEU A 158 -6.00 -14.53 -10.66
CA LEU A 158 -5.74 -14.94 -9.27
C LEU A 158 -4.74 -14.01 -8.55
N ASP A 159 -4.40 -12.88 -9.18
CA ASP A 159 -3.31 -12.01 -8.76
C ASP A 159 -3.72 -10.54 -8.67
N LYS A 160 -2.77 -9.68 -8.34
CA LYS A 160 -2.98 -8.23 -8.28
C LYS A 160 -2.57 -7.52 -9.57
N LYS A 161 -1.77 -8.18 -10.41
CA LYS A 161 -1.14 -7.61 -11.61
C LYS A 161 -2.06 -7.58 -12.82
N VAL A 162 -2.81 -8.66 -13.09
CA VAL A 162 -3.70 -8.73 -14.26
C VAL A 162 -4.75 -7.61 -14.26
N PRO A 163 -5.46 -7.31 -13.16
CA PRO A 163 -6.40 -6.19 -13.13
C PRO A 163 -5.72 -4.83 -13.37
N LEU A 164 -4.49 -4.64 -12.89
CA LEU A 164 -3.71 -3.44 -13.16
C LEU A 164 -3.36 -3.32 -14.65
N LEU A 165 -2.85 -4.37 -15.27
CA LEU A 165 -2.51 -4.37 -16.70
C LEU A 165 -3.74 -4.12 -17.59
N ARG A 166 -4.88 -4.76 -17.28
CA ARG A 166 -6.16 -4.55 -17.98
C ARG A 166 -6.59 -3.07 -17.92
N THR A 167 -6.55 -2.47 -16.74
CA THR A 167 -6.96 -1.07 -16.54
C THR A 167 -5.96 -0.05 -17.09
N MET A 168 -4.66 -0.36 -17.09
CA MET A 168 -3.63 0.46 -17.74
C MET A 168 -3.85 0.53 -19.26
N LYS A 169 -4.19 -0.60 -19.89
CA LYS A 169 -4.58 -0.63 -21.30
C LYS A 169 -5.81 0.25 -21.54
N TYR A 170 -6.87 0.02 -20.76
CA TYR A 170 -8.13 0.75 -20.91
C TYR A 170 -7.95 2.27 -20.76
N ILE A 171 -7.30 2.75 -19.69
CA ILE A 171 -7.11 4.19 -19.48
C ILE A 171 -6.21 4.82 -20.55
N SER A 172 -5.21 4.09 -21.07
CA SER A 172 -4.39 4.57 -22.19
C SER A 172 -5.25 4.78 -23.44
N GLU A 173 -6.08 3.81 -23.80
CA GLU A 173 -6.97 3.89 -24.97
C GLU A 173 -7.95 5.07 -24.84
N GLN A 174 -8.63 5.21 -23.70
CA GLN A 174 -9.59 6.30 -23.51
C GLN A 174 -8.92 7.67 -23.45
N SER A 175 -7.73 7.77 -22.84
CA SER A 175 -6.94 8.99 -22.83
C SER A 175 -6.52 9.41 -24.24
N LEU A 176 -6.09 8.45 -25.08
CA LEU A 176 -5.74 8.72 -26.47
C LEU A 176 -6.95 9.21 -27.28
N ARG A 177 -8.13 8.63 -27.09
CA ARG A 177 -9.36 9.10 -27.77
C ARG A 177 -9.66 10.56 -27.45
N VAL A 178 -9.58 10.94 -26.17
CA VAL A 178 -9.71 12.35 -25.74
C VAL A 178 -8.62 13.22 -26.38
N LEU A 179 -7.36 12.80 -26.34
CA LEU A 179 -6.24 13.55 -26.92
C LEU A 179 -6.38 13.74 -28.44
N ARG A 180 -6.86 12.72 -29.16
CA ARG A 180 -7.15 12.76 -30.60
C ARG A 180 -8.23 13.79 -30.91
N ALA A 181 -9.31 13.81 -30.12
CA ALA A 181 -10.36 14.81 -30.27
C ALA A 181 -9.87 16.23 -29.95
N LEU A 182 -8.87 16.37 -29.06
CA LEU A 182 -8.18 17.65 -28.77
C LEU A 182 -7.08 18.01 -29.78
N GLY A 183 -6.88 17.21 -30.83
CA GLY A 183 -5.98 17.52 -31.94
C GLY A 183 -4.57 16.92 -31.84
N ASN A 184 -4.22 16.17 -30.79
CA ASN A 184 -2.96 15.43 -30.76
C ASN A 184 -3.04 14.26 -31.74
N LYS A 185 -2.18 14.25 -32.77
CA LYS A 185 -2.14 13.20 -33.81
C LYS A 185 -0.90 12.30 -33.74
N THR A 186 0.00 12.58 -32.80
CA THR A 186 1.37 12.05 -32.81
C THR A 186 1.65 11.09 -31.66
N SER A 187 1.09 11.32 -30.46
CA SER A 187 1.25 10.40 -29.32
C SER A 187 0.59 9.05 -29.62
N GLU A 188 1.28 7.93 -29.54
CA GLU A 188 0.70 6.59 -29.78
C GLU A 188 0.27 5.88 -28.49
N HIS A 189 0.77 6.32 -27.34
CA HIS A 189 0.50 5.69 -26.05
C HIS A 189 0.41 6.71 -24.91
N VAL A 190 -0.40 6.40 -23.89
CA VAL A 190 -0.46 7.15 -22.63
C VAL A 190 -0.11 6.22 -21.48
N PHE A 191 1.03 6.49 -20.85
CA PHE A 191 1.50 5.76 -19.69
C PHE A 191 0.80 6.25 -18.42
N ASN A 192 0.24 5.31 -17.67
CA ASN A 192 -0.01 5.51 -16.24
C ASN A 192 1.33 5.45 -15.50
N THR A 193 1.64 6.52 -14.75
CA THR A 193 2.81 6.65 -13.90
C THR A 193 2.43 6.64 -12.43
N LEU A 194 3.29 6.04 -11.61
CA LEU A 194 3.09 5.89 -10.18
C LEU A 194 4.41 6.10 -9.42
N GLY A 195 4.41 7.00 -8.44
CA GLY A 195 5.43 7.11 -7.40
C GLY A 195 4.88 6.60 -6.08
N VAL A 196 5.62 5.72 -5.40
CA VAL A 196 5.14 5.04 -4.20
C VAL A 196 6.05 5.38 -3.03
N GLU A 197 5.53 6.11 -2.05
CA GLU A 197 6.24 6.42 -0.79
C GLU A 197 6.00 5.26 0.18
N GLN A 198 7.07 4.66 0.72
CA GLN A 198 6.98 3.49 1.60
C GLN A 198 7.44 3.85 3.01
N GLU A 199 6.49 3.91 3.94
CA GLU A 199 6.78 4.06 5.36
C GLU A 199 6.93 2.70 6.06
N TYR A 200 7.72 2.66 7.13
CA TYR A 200 7.96 1.48 7.96
C TYR A 200 8.52 1.87 9.34
N PHE A 201 8.41 0.97 10.32
CA PHE A 201 9.13 1.09 11.60
C PHE A 201 10.33 0.14 11.65
N LEU A 202 11.34 0.48 12.46
CA LEU A 202 12.39 -0.46 12.85
C LEU A 202 12.31 -0.76 14.35
N VAL A 203 12.59 -2.00 14.71
CA VAL A 203 12.75 -2.46 16.10
C VAL A 203 14.01 -3.30 16.20
N LYS A 204 14.66 -3.33 17.36
CA LYS A 204 15.76 -4.27 17.59
C LYS A 204 15.24 -5.71 17.56
N LYS A 205 16.01 -6.60 16.93
CA LYS A 205 15.59 -7.98 16.69
C LYS A 205 15.30 -8.76 17.97
N ASP A 206 16.15 -8.62 18.99
CA ASP A 206 15.96 -9.25 20.31
C ASP A 206 14.66 -8.82 21.00
N MET A 207 14.32 -7.53 20.92
CA MET A 207 13.06 -7.00 21.46
C MET A 207 11.85 -7.46 20.68
N PHE A 208 11.96 -7.56 19.35
CA PHE A 208 10.90 -8.11 18.50
C PHE A 208 10.64 -9.59 18.82
N GLU A 209 11.69 -10.40 18.94
CA GLU A 209 11.59 -11.83 19.28
C GLU A 209 11.06 -12.06 20.70
N SER A 210 11.13 -11.05 21.58
CA SER A 210 10.56 -11.07 22.93
C SER A 210 9.08 -10.63 22.98
N ARG A 211 8.45 -10.35 21.84
CA ARG A 211 7.08 -9.85 21.69
C ARG A 211 6.30 -10.73 20.71
N ASP A 212 5.68 -11.79 21.21
CA ASP A 212 4.88 -12.73 20.42
C ASP A 212 3.74 -12.04 19.65
N ASP A 213 3.20 -10.94 20.18
CA ASP A 213 2.20 -10.14 19.48
C ASP A 213 2.77 -9.47 18.23
N LEU A 214 3.97 -8.86 18.32
CA LEU A 214 4.67 -8.32 17.14
C LEU A 214 5.00 -9.43 16.14
N LEU A 215 5.49 -10.57 16.61
CA LEU A 215 5.87 -11.70 15.76
C LEU A 215 4.69 -12.27 14.97
N LEU A 216 3.56 -12.50 15.64
CA LEU A 216 2.41 -13.20 15.07
C LEU A 216 1.41 -12.27 14.37
N THR A 217 1.43 -10.98 14.69
CA THR A 217 0.41 -10.03 14.20
C THR A 217 0.98 -8.78 13.52
N GLY A 218 2.30 -8.56 13.60
CA GLY A 218 2.95 -7.37 13.06
C GLY A 218 2.72 -6.09 13.86
N ARG A 219 1.94 -6.17 14.95
CA ARG A 219 1.62 -5.05 15.84
C ARG A 219 1.61 -5.45 17.30
N THR A 220 1.67 -4.43 18.14
CA THR A 220 1.44 -4.57 19.58
C THR A 220 -0.06 -4.69 19.86
N LEU A 221 -0.44 -5.72 20.65
CA LEU A 221 -1.82 -5.96 21.10
C LEU A 221 -2.07 -5.40 22.51
N PHE A 222 -1.00 -5.25 23.29
CA PHE A 222 -0.94 -4.56 24.57
C PHE A 222 0.32 -3.70 24.63
N GLY A 223 0.39 -2.78 25.58
CA GLY A 223 1.52 -1.89 25.76
C GLY A 223 1.07 -0.55 26.34
N ALA A 224 1.51 -0.23 27.54
CA ALA A 224 1.31 1.09 28.12
C ALA A 224 2.11 2.15 27.33
N SER A 225 1.50 3.32 27.09
CA SER A 225 2.18 4.44 26.44
C SER A 225 3.47 4.81 27.16
N ALA A 226 4.53 5.05 26.40
CA ALA A 226 5.78 5.55 26.95
C ALA A 226 5.61 6.98 27.50
N PRO A 227 6.42 7.41 28.49
CA PRO A 227 6.37 8.78 29.01
C PRO A 227 6.65 9.87 27.97
N LYS A 228 7.39 9.50 26.90
CA LYS A 228 7.59 10.30 25.69
C LYS A 228 7.07 9.48 24.51
N GLY A 229 6.23 10.07 23.68
CA GLY A 229 5.82 9.55 22.37
C GLY A 229 6.43 10.38 21.25
N GLN A 230 5.59 11.19 20.60
CA GLN A 230 5.95 12.02 19.45
C GLN A 230 5.63 13.51 19.65
N GLU A 231 5.31 13.92 20.88
CA GLU A 231 4.79 15.24 21.24
C GLU A 231 5.78 16.38 20.94
N LEU A 232 7.08 16.07 20.90
CA LEU A 232 8.14 17.04 20.59
C LEU A 232 8.40 17.20 19.09
N SER A 233 7.84 16.32 18.24
CA SER A 233 8.10 16.27 16.79
C SER A 233 9.60 16.31 16.43
N ASP A 234 10.47 15.84 17.32
CA ASP A 234 11.93 15.92 17.22
C ASP A 234 12.55 14.82 16.37
N HIS A 235 11.73 13.83 15.99
CA HIS A 235 12.12 12.74 15.11
C HIS A 235 12.02 13.13 13.63
N TYR A 236 10.95 13.84 13.23
CA TYR A 236 10.68 14.20 11.82
C TYR A 236 11.78 15.08 11.24
N PHE A 237 12.43 14.60 10.17
CA PHE A 237 13.66 15.20 9.62
C PHE A 237 14.77 15.47 10.65
N GLY A 238 14.71 14.81 11.81
CA GLY A 238 15.75 14.84 12.82
C GLY A 238 17.02 14.11 12.37
N LYS A 239 18.05 14.17 13.21
CA LYS A 239 19.30 13.44 12.96
C LYS A 239 19.03 11.93 12.92
N ILE A 240 19.35 11.29 11.80
CA ILE A 240 19.27 9.83 11.66
C ILE A 240 20.41 9.19 12.48
N LYS A 241 20.06 8.23 13.34
CA LYS A 241 21.04 7.48 14.15
C LYS A 241 22.01 6.71 13.26
N GLU A 242 23.26 6.55 13.70
CA GLU A 242 24.32 5.89 12.90
C GLU A 242 23.96 4.46 12.48
N LYS A 243 23.39 3.67 13.41
CA LYS A 243 22.90 2.31 13.09
C LYS A 243 21.85 2.32 11.97
N VAL A 244 20.93 3.28 11.99
CA VAL A 244 19.84 3.39 11.02
C VAL A 244 20.33 3.86 9.67
N ILE A 245 21.21 4.87 9.60
CA ILE A 245 21.71 5.37 8.32
C ILE A 245 22.57 4.33 7.60
N ASN A 246 23.29 3.48 8.33
CA ASN A 246 24.01 2.34 7.76
C ASN A 246 23.05 1.31 7.15
N PHE A 247 22.01 0.93 7.89
CA PHE A 247 20.92 0.10 7.38
C PHE A 247 20.28 0.69 6.11
N MET A 248 19.87 1.96 6.13
CA MET A 248 19.25 2.61 4.97
C MET A 248 20.20 2.68 3.77
N SER A 249 21.50 2.84 4.01
CA SER A 249 22.51 2.88 2.94
C SER A 249 22.68 1.54 2.27
N ASP A 250 22.63 0.44 3.03
CA ASP A 250 22.61 -0.89 2.46
C ASP A 250 21.31 -1.17 1.69
N VAL A 251 20.16 -0.67 2.17
CA VAL A 251 18.89 -0.74 1.43
C VAL A 251 19.04 -0.04 0.07
N ASP A 252 19.54 1.21 0.04
CA ASP A 252 19.74 1.95 -1.21
C ASP A 252 20.66 1.22 -2.18
N VAL A 253 21.76 0.64 -1.69
CA VAL A 253 22.70 -0.12 -2.53
C VAL A 253 22.04 -1.33 -3.16
N GLU A 254 21.28 -2.12 -2.39
CA GLU A 254 20.57 -3.28 -2.91
C GLU A 254 19.47 -2.90 -3.91
N LEU A 255 18.74 -1.81 -3.65
CA LEU A 255 17.73 -1.27 -4.57
C LEU A 255 18.37 -0.75 -5.86
N TRP A 256 19.49 -0.04 -5.77
CA TRP A 256 20.21 0.44 -6.95
C TRP A 256 20.72 -0.70 -7.80
N LYS A 257 21.27 -1.78 -7.22
CA LYS A 257 21.65 -3.00 -7.97
C LYS A 257 20.47 -3.58 -8.75
N LEU A 258 19.29 -3.60 -8.14
CA LEU A 258 18.02 -4.03 -8.75
C LEU A 258 17.39 -2.96 -9.66
N GLY A 259 18.11 -1.86 -9.93
CA GLY A 259 17.71 -0.84 -10.89
C GLY A 259 16.56 0.05 -10.41
N ILE A 260 16.25 0.02 -9.12
CA ILE A 260 15.22 0.83 -8.48
C ILE A 260 15.86 2.16 -8.08
N PRO A 261 15.39 3.30 -8.60
CA PRO A 261 15.97 4.61 -8.32
C PRO A 261 15.51 5.14 -6.95
N SER A 262 15.94 4.48 -5.86
CA SER A 262 15.75 4.99 -4.49
C SER A 262 16.34 6.40 -4.42
N LYS A 263 15.50 7.38 -4.07
CA LYS A 263 15.80 8.81 -4.23
C LYS A 263 15.83 9.54 -2.90
N THR A 264 14.83 9.29 -2.06
CA THR A 264 14.62 10.00 -0.80
C THR A 264 14.48 8.99 0.33
N ARG A 265 15.06 9.32 1.48
CA ARG A 265 14.94 8.58 2.74
C ARG A 265 15.03 9.55 3.92
N HIS A 266 14.21 9.36 4.94
CA HIS A 266 14.24 10.19 6.15
C HIS A 266 13.56 9.52 7.34
N ASN A 267 13.73 10.14 8.51
CA ASN A 267 12.89 9.90 9.67
C ASN A 267 11.48 10.43 9.43
N GLU A 268 10.49 9.66 9.85
CA GLU A 268 9.08 10.05 9.92
C GLU A 268 8.72 10.65 11.29
N VAL A 269 7.46 10.98 11.51
CA VAL A 269 6.99 11.68 12.72
C VAL A 269 7.09 10.84 13.98
N ALA A 270 6.70 9.56 13.94
CA ALA A 270 6.82 8.70 15.11
C ALA A 270 8.27 8.24 15.35
N PRO A 271 8.66 7.97 16.62
CA PRO A 271 9.97 7.41 16.92
C PRO A 271 10.21 6.08 16.21
N ASN A 272 11.40 5.93 15.63
CA ASN A 272 11.79 4.75 14.84
C ASN A 272 10.89 4.47 13.61
N GLN A 273 10.12 5.46 13.14
CA GLN A 273 9.43 5.42 11.86
C GLN A 273 10.29 6.07 10.77
N PHE A 274 10.29 5.50 9.58
CA PHE A 274 11.10 5.97 8.46
C PHE A 274 10.35 5.85 7.14
N GLU A 275 10.82 6.57 6.13
CA GLU A 275 10.30 6.50 4.76
C GLU A 275 11.43 6.21 3.76
N VAL A 276 11.11 5.47 2.70
CA VAL A 276 11.87 5.46 1.45
C VAL A 276 10.95 5.74 0.26
N ALA A 277 11.39 6.62 -0.64
CA ALA A 277 10.66 6.96 -1.86
C ALA A 277 11.57 6.85 -3.10
N PRO A 278 11.26 5.97 -4.06
CA PRO A 278 11.91 5.93 -5.36
C PRO A 278 11.36 7.01 -6.30
N LEU A 279 12.05 7.28 -7.40
CA LEU A 279 11.44 8.01 -8.51
C LEU A 279 10.25 7.23 -9.08
N PHE A 280 9.24 7.97 -9.55
CA PHE A 280 8.08 7.37 -10.20
C PHE A 280 8.48 6.56 -11.43
N SER A 281 7.68 5.55 -11.75
CA SER A 281 7.84 4.71 -12.94
C SER A 281 6.46 4.43 -13.56
N VAL A 282 6.42 3.71 -14.68
CA VAL A 282 5.15 3.16 -15.20
C VAL A 282 4.51 2.31 -14.11
N ALA A 283 3.20 2.43 -13.88
CA ALA A 283 2.52 1.91 -12.69
C ALA A 283 2.74 0.42 -12.42
N ASN A 284 2.73 -0.42 -13.46
CA ASN A 284 3.03 -1.84 -13.31
C ASN A 284 4.45 -2.10 -12.78
N LEU A 285 5.46 -1.43 -13.35
CA LEU A 285 6.84 -1.52 -12.88
C LEU A 285 6.99 -0.94 -11.48
N ALA A 286 6.38 0.22 -11.20
CA ALA A 286 6.41 0.83 -9.86
C ALA A 286 5.81 -0.11 -8.79
N SER A 287 4.76 -0.86 -9.15
CA SER A 287 4.17 -1.86 -8.25
C SER A 287 5.10 -3.04 -7.99
N ASP A 288 5.79 -3.54 -9.01
CA ASP A 288 6.80 -4.59 -8.82
C ASP A 288 7.99 -4.08 -7.98
N GLN A 289 8.44 -2.87 -8.26
CA GLN A 289 9.53 -2.23 -7.52
C GLN A 289 9.16 -2.03 -6.05
N ASN A 290 7.93 -1.65 -5.73
CA ASN A 290 7.49 -1.51 -4.33
C ASN A 290 7.53 -2.85 -3.57
N GLN A 291 7.11 -3.96 -4.20
CA GLN A 291 7.22 -5.28 -3.60
C GLN A 291 8.69 -5.66 -3.34
N ILE A 292 9.58 -5.35 -4.29
CA ILE A 292 11.02 -5.53 -4.10
C ILE A 292 11.56 -4.63 -2.97
N ILE A 293 11.07 -3.39 -2.85
CA ILE A 293 11.44 -2.46 -1.77
C ILE A 293 11.07 -3.03 -0.41
N MET A 294 9.83 -3.46 -0.22
CA MET A 294 9.35 -4.02 1.06
C MET A 294 10.23 -5.22 1.48
N GLU A 295 10.46 -6.16 0.59
CA GLU A 295 11.29 -7.33 0.88
C GLU A 295 12.77 -6.97 1.11
N THR A 296 13.30 -5.95 0.40
CA THR A 296 14.68 -5.48 0.59
C THR A 296 14.85 -4.82 1.96
N ILE A 297 13.85 -4.03 2.40
CA ILE A 297 13.82 -3.43 3.75
C ILE A 297 13.86 -4.54 4.80
N GLU A 298 12.97 -5.51 4.74
CA GLU A 298 12.88 -6.61 5.71
C GLU A 298 14.17 -7.45 5.77
N LYS A 299 14.67 -7.89 4.60
CA LYS A 299 15.90 -8.69 4.52
C LYS A 299 17.13 -7.92 5.00
N THR A 300 17.19 -6.62 4.73
CA THR A 300 18.33 -5.79 5.13
C THR A 300 18.28 -5.47 6.61
N ALA A 301 17.09 -5.26 7.19
CA ALA A 301 16.93 -5.02 8.61
C ALA A 301 17.50 -6.20 9.43
N LEU A 302 17.20 -7.43 9.01
CA LEU A 302 17.71 -8.65 9.66
C LEU A 302 19.24 -8.75 9.64
N ARG A 303 19.92 -8.22 8.61
CA ARG A 303 21.40 -8.17 8.55
C ARG A 303 22.01 -7.15 9.51
N HIS A 304 21.21 -6.22 10.02
CA HIS A 304 21.61 -5.17 10.96
C HIS A 304 21.10 -5.42 12.39
N ASP A 305 20.67 -6.64 12.70
CA ASP A 305 20.02 -7.02 13.97
C ASP A 305 18.79 -6.15 14.29
N LEU A 306 18.05 -5.81 13.24
CA LEU A 306 16.79 -5.07 13.28
C LEU A 306 15.69 -5.91 12.64
N VAL A 307 14.45 -5.55 12.93
CA VAL A 307 13.27 -6.05 12.25
C VAL A 307 12.49 -4.83 11.75
N ALA A 308 12.13 -4.84 10.46
CA ALA A 308 11.27 -3.84 9.88
C ALA A 308 9.81 -4.25 10.03
N LEU A 309 8.96 -3.32 10.48
CA LEU A 309 7.53 -3.53 10.61
C LEU A 309 6.81 -2.72 9.52
N LEU A 310 6.14 -3.43 8.62
CA LEU A 310 5.35 -2.85 7.52
C LEU A 310 3.85 -2.73 7.85
N HIS A 311 3.45 -3.14 9.06
CA HIS A 311 2.07 -3.00 9.52
C HIS A 311 1.68 -1.51 9.65
N GLU A 312 0.44 -1.16 9.32
CA GLU A 312 -0.04 0.23 9.23
C GLU A 312 -0.09 0.95 10.59
N LYS A 313 -0.27 0.19 11.67
CA LYS A 313 -0.29 0.71 13.05
C LYS A 313 0.43 -0.23 14.04
N PRO A 314 1.77 -0.34 14.00
CA PRO A 314 2.50 -1.29 14.85
C PRO A 314 2.40 -0.94 16.33
N PHE A 315 2.36 0.35 16.66
CA PHE A 315 2.26 0.88 18.02
C PHE A 315 1.04 1.79 18.17
N ALA A 316 0.25 1.58 19.22
CA ALA A 316 -0.86 2.46 19.56
C ALA A 316 -0.37 3.82 20.09
N GLY A 317 -1.11 4.90 19.82
CA GLY A 317 -0.84 6.23 20.37
C GLY A 317 0.25 7.06 19.68
N VAL A 318 0.86 6.56 18.59
CA VAL A 318 1.81 7.30 17.73
C VAL A 318 1.37 7.24 16.26
N ASN A 319 2.00 7.98 15.34
CA ASN A 319 1.71 7.91 13.91
C ASN A 319 1.77 6.47 13.37
N GLY A 320 0.94 6.18 12.38
CA GLY A 320 0.97 4.90 11.67
C GLY A 320 1.72 5.02 10.34
N SER A 321 1.98 3.88 9.69
CA SER A 321 2.72 3.82 8.44
C SER A 321 1.80 3.79 7.21
N GLY A 322 1.97 4.76 6.31
CA GLY A 322 1.27 4.88 5.04
C GLY A 322 2.01 4.30 3.83
N LYS A 323 1.29 4.22 2.70
CA LYS A 323 1.90 4.06 1.38
C LYS A 323 1.28 5.04 0.39
N HIS A 324 1.86 6.23 0.26
CA HIS A 324 1.28 7.25 -0.62
C HIS A 324 1.51 6.90 -2.08
N ASN A 325 0.43 6.95 -2.85
CA ASN A 325 0.41 6.60 -4.27
C ASN A 325 0.24 7.87 -5.11
N ASN A 326 1.35 8.35 -5.65
CA ASN A 326 1.45 9.51 -6.53
C ASN A 326 1.14 9.11 -7.98
N TRP A 327 -0.12 9.22 -8.38
CA TRP A 327 -0.65 8.79 -9.67
C TRP A 327 -0.71 9.94 -10.69
N SER A 328 -0.28 9.67 -11.93
CA SER A 328 -0.36 10.62 -13.05
C SER A 328 -0.41 9.92 -14.41
N LEU A 329 -0.76 10.65 -15.47
CA LEU A 329 -0.79 10.18 -16.85
C LEU A 329 0.16 10.99 -17.72
N ALA A 330 0.97 10.32 -18.54
CA ALA A 330 1.92 10.95 -19.45
C ALA A 330 1.89 10.32 -20.85
N THR A 331 1.99 11.13 -21.90
CA THR A 331 2.13 10.60 -23.27
C THR A 331 3.53 10.03 -23.49
N ASP A 332 3.67 9.16 -24.49
CA ASP A 332 4.97 8.69 -25.01
C ASP A 332 5.88 9.79 -25.56
N GLU A 333 5.34 10.96 -25.85
CA GLU A 333 6.11 12.18 -26.18
C GLU A 333 6.65 12.92 -24.94
N GLY A 334 6.37 12.41 -23.73
CA GLY A 334 6.83 12.99 -22.47
C GLY A 334 5.93 14.10 -21.91
N LYS A 335 4.72 14.29 -22.43
CA LYS A 335 3.77 15.31 -21.94
C LYS A 335 2.95 14.76 -20.77
N ASN A 336 3.14 15.33 -19.58
CA ASN A 336 2.27 15.05 -18.42
C ASN A 336 0.90 15.72 -18.60
N LEU A 337 -0.17 14.93 -18.54
CA LEU A 337 -1.56 15.36 -18.76
C LEU A 337 -2.16 16.15 -17.59
N PHE A 338 -1.57 16.03 -16.40
CA PHE A 338 -1.92 16.77 -15.20
C PHE A 338 -0.98 17.95 -14.91
N SER A 339 -0.07 18.29 -15.83
CA SER A 339 0.74 19.50 -15.70
C SER A 339 -0.10 20.73 -16.09
N PRO A 340 -0.31 21.70 -15.17
CA PRO A 340 -1.15 22.87 -15.44
C PRO A 340 -0.55 23.81 -16.50
N GLY A 341 0.77 23.83 -16.64
CA GLY A 341 1.49 24.77 -17.51
C GLY A 341 1.58 26.17 -16.89
N LYS A 342 1.91 27.18 -17.71
CA LYS A 342 2.06 28.58 -17.24
C LYS A 342 0.74 29.28 -16.96
N ASP A 343 -0.32 28.91 -17.68
CA ASP A 343 -1.65 29.49 -17.54
C ASP A 343 -2.69 28.35 -17.49
N PRO A 344 -3.02 27.84 -16.29
CA PRO A 344 -3.87 26.66 -16.15
C PRO A 344 -5.28 26.87 -16.70
N LYS A 345 -5.79 28.12 -16.67
CA LYS A 345 -7.16 28.46 -17.10
C LYS A 345 -7.39 28.32 -18.60
N THR A 346 -6.33 28.38 -19.40
CA THR A 346 -6.37 28.22 -20.86
C THR A 346 -5.87 26.85 -21.32
N ASN A 347 -5.33 26.04 -20.41
CA ASN A 347 -4.89 24.68 -20.68
C ASN A 347 -6.07 23.70 -20.67
N THR A 348 -6.84 23.72 -21.75
CA THR A 348 -8.04 22.91 -21.94
C THR A 348 -7.82 21.41 -21.74
N GLN A 349 -6.68 20.89 -22.18
CA GLN A 349 -6.33 19.48 -21.98
C GLN A 349 -6.24 19.17 -20.48
N PHE A 350 -5.44 19.93 -19.74
CA PHE A 350 -5.31 19.78 -18.30
C PHE A 350 -6.67 19.85 -17.58
N LEU A 351 -7.49 20.86 -17.92
CA LEU A 351 -8.80 21.05 -17.30
C LEU A 351 -9.76 19.87 -17.55
N ILE A 352 -9.77 19.30 -18.76
CA ILE A 352 -10.57 18.10 -19.06
C ILE A 352 -10.13 16.92 -18.20
N PHE A 353 -8.82 16.67 -18.11
CA PHE A 353 -8.31 15.53 -17.34
C PHE A 353 -8.56 15.70 -15.83
N VAL A 354 -8.41 16.90 -15.29
CA VAL A 354 -8.75 17.18 -13.88
C VAL A 354 -10.27 17.08 -13.64
N ALA A 355 -11.10 17.58 -14.56
CA ALA A 355 -12.56 17.40 -14.49
C ALA A 355 -12.96 15.92 -14.49
N ALA A 356 -12.28 15.09 -15.30
CA ALA A 356 -12.51 13.65 -15.34
C ALA A 356 -12.18 12.98 -14.00
N VAL A 357 -11.09 13.39 -13.34
CA VAL A 357 -10.74 12.90 -12.00
C VAL A 357 -11.79 13.31 -10.95
N ILE A 358 -12.24 14.58 -10.97
CA ILE A 358 -13.27 15.07 -10.04
C ILE A 358 -14.57 14.27 -10.19
N GLU A 359 -15.05 14.10 -11.42
CA GLU A 359 -16.26 13.32 -11.70
C GLU A 359 -16.08 11.84 -11.36
N ALA A 360 -14.92 11.24 -11.68
CA ALA A 360 -14.64 9.84 -11.40
C ALA A 360 -14.66 9.55 -9.89
N VAL A 361 -13.99 10.38 -9.08
CA VAL A 361 -13.99 10.20 -7.63
C VAL A 361 -15.38 10.45 -7.06
N ASP A 362 -16.10 11.50 -7.46
CA ASP A 362 -17.45 11.74 -6.93
C ASP A 362 -18.44 10.60 -7.23
N ARG A 363 -18.35 9.98 -8.42
CA ARG A 363 -19.20 8.86 -8.84
C ARG A 363 -18.84 7.55 -8.15
N TYR A 364 -17.54 7.31 -7.93
CA TYR A 364 -17.02 5.98 -7.60
C TYR A 364 -16.09 5.94 -6.38
N TYR A 365 -16.07 6.97 -5.52
CA TYR A 365 -15.22 6.98 -4.33
C TYR A 365 -15.34 5.75 -3.42
N PRO A 366 -16.50 5.04 -3.27
CA PRO A 366 -16.53 3.80 -2.49
C PRO A 366 -15.50 2.77 -2.98
N MET A 367 -15.14 2.81 -4.27
CA MET A 367 -14.10 1.94 -4.82
C MET A 367 -12.71 2.21 -4.25
N LEU A 368 -12.36 3.48 -4.04
CA LEU A 368 -11.09 3.86 -3.40
C LEU A 368 -11.03 3.39 -1.95
N ARG A 369 -12.17 3.39 -1.25
CA ARG A 369 -12.24 2.93 0.14
C ARG A 369 -12.10 1.42 0.25
N TYR A 370 -12.74 0.63 -0.60
CA TYR A 370 -12.54 -0.83 -0.57
C TYR A 370 -11.13 -1.23 -1.00
N ALA A 371 -10.51 -0.48 -1.92
CA ALA A 371 -9.15 -0.76 -2.40
C ALA A 371 -8.08 -0.67 -1.29
N THR A 372 -8.42 -0.03 -0.16
CA THR A 372 -7.55 0.19 1.00
C THR A 372 -8.09 -0.50 2.27
N ALA A 373 -9.12 -1.35 2.13
CA ALA A 373 -9.81 -1.98 3.24
C ALA A 373 -9.06 -3.23 3.75
N THR A 374 -8.44 -3.10 4.92
CA THR A 374 -7.86 -4.19 5.70
C THR A 374 -8.11 -3.95 7.18
N ALA A 375 -8.13 -5.02 7.99
CA ALA A 375 -8.24 -4.89 9.45
C ALA A 375 -7.11 -4.03 10.03
N THR A 376 -5.90 -4.14 9.46
CA THR A 376 -4.71 -3.42 9.90
C THR A 376 -4.78 -1.92 9.61
N ASN A 377 -5.26 -1.51 8.43
CA ASN A 377 -5.35 -0.11 8.01
C ASN A 377 -6.51 0.64 8.70
N ASP A 378 -7.55 -0.07 9.16
CA ASP A 378 -8.62 0.52 9.98
C ASP A 378 -8.08 1.14 11.29
N HIS A 379 -6.94 0.65 11.80
CA HIS A 379 -6.29 1.23 12.98
C HIS A 379 -5.45 2.49 12.69
N ARG A 380 -5.21 2.78 11.41
CA ARG A 380 -4.38 3.91 10.96
C ARG A 380 -5.24 5.11 10.58
N LEU A 381 -6.28 4.90 9.76
CA LEU A 381 -7.09 5.98 9.17
C LEU A 381 -7.82 6.81 10.25
N GLY A 382 -8.00 8.11 9.98
CA GLY A 382 -8.78 9.01 10.85
C GLY A 382 -8.02 9.76 11.93
N GLY A 383 -6.68 9.74 11.93
CA GLY A 383 -5.87 10.56 12.84
C GLY A 383 -4.37 10.41 12.61
N HIS A 384 -3.56 11.20 13.33
CA HIS A 384 -2.09 11.14 13.30
C HIS A 384 -1.51 11.18 11.86
N GLU A 385 -1.90 12.19 11.08
CA GLU A 385 -1.52 12.41 9.66
C GLU A 385 -2.07 11.39 8.65
N ALA A 386 -2.75 10.33 9.07
CA ALA A 386 -3.50 9.47 8.16
C ALA A 386 -4.85 10.11 7.79
N PRO A 387 -5.29 10.08 6.52
CA PRO A 387 -6.55 10.69 6.12
C PRO A 387 -7.77 10.02 6.78
N PRO A 388 -8.90 10.73 6.95
CA PRO A 388 -10.15 10.13 7.38
C PRO A 388 -10.71 9.19 6.31
N THR A 389 -11.68 8.35 6.70
CA THR A 389 -12.38 7.42 5.78
C THR A 389 -13.34 8.14 4.81
N ILE A 390 -13.62 9.42 5.06
CA ILE A 390 -14.41 10.27 4.16
C ILE A 390 -13.56 10.71 2.98
N ILE A 391 -13.80 10.11 1.82
CA ILE A 391 -13.05 10.44 0.60
C ILE A 391 -13.42 11.84 0.10
N SER A 392 -12.40 12.64 -0.18
CA SER A 392 -12.52 13.96 -0.78
C SER A 392 -11.30 14.28 -1.62
N ILE A 393 -11.47 15.20 -2.58
CA ILE A 393 -10.38 15.75 -3.38
C ILE A 393 -9.92 17.07 -2.79
N PHE A 394 -8.61 17.21 -2.63
CA PHE A 394 -7.96 18.50 -2.45
C PHE A 394 -7.41 19.01 -3.79
N LEU A 395 -7.86 20.19 -4.22
CA LEU A 395 -7.33 20.85 -5.43
C LEU A 395 -6.43 22.05 -5.10
N GLY A 396 -6.55 22.61 -3.90
CA GLY A 396 -6.01 23.91 -3.55
C GLY A 396 -6.88 25.06 -4.07
N ASP A 397 -6.68 26.26 -3.52
CA ASP A 397 -7.54 27.41 -3.76
C ASP A 397 -7.44 27.94 -5.19
N GLU A 398 -6.24 27.90 -5.79
CA GLU A 398 -6.00 28.35 -7.16
C GLU A 398 -6.88 27.57 -8.16
N LEU A 399 -6.73 26.25 -8.22
CA LEU A 399 -7.49 25.41 -9.14
C LEU A 399 -8.97 25.43 -8.80
N THR A 400 -9.33 25.43 -7.52
CA THR A 400 -10.73 25.51 -7.09
C THR A 400 -11.38 26.80 -7.60
N THR A 401 -10.67 27.92 -7.54
CA THR A 401 -11.15 29.21 -8.05
C THR A 401 -11.25 29.21 -9.58
N ILE A 402 -10.27 28.64 -10.28
CA ILE A 402 -10.29 28.50 -11.75
C ILE A 402 -11.54 27.73 -12.19
N PHE A 403 -11.80 26.55 -11.61
CA PHE A 403 -12.98 25.76 -11.95
C PHE A 403 -14.29 26.47 -11.57
N ASN A 404 -14.35 27.16 -10.43
CA ASN A 404 -15.50 27.96 -10.04
C ASN A 404 -15.78 29.11 -11.03
N ASN A 405 -14.74 29.81 -11.49
CA ASN A 405 -14.85 30.90 -12.45
C ASN A 405 -15.39 30.37 -13.80
N ILE A 406 -14.84 29.27 -14.30
CA ILE A 406 -15.31 28.62 -15.54
C ILE A 406 -16.77 28.15 -15.40
N ALA A 407 -17.10 27.44 -14.32
CA ALA A 407 -18.41 26.84 -14.13
C ALA A 407 -19.53 27.88 -13.94
N TYR A 408 -19.29 28.88 -13.12
CA TYR A 408 -20.31 29.87 -12.71
C TYR A 408 -20.17 31.21 -13.42
N LYS A 409 -19.25 31.34 -14.38
CA LYS A 409 -18.93 32.61 -15.08
C LYS A 409 -18.64 33.73 -14.09
N LYS A 410 -17.89 33.40 -13.04
CA LYS A 410 -17.38 34.37 -12.05
C LYS A 410 -16.04 34.91 -12.51
N ASP A 411 -15.69 36.09 -12.02
CA ASP A 411 -14.38 36.71 -12.22
C ASP A 411 -13.70 36.94 -10.86
N ALA A 412 -13.73 35.92 -10.01
CA ALA A 412 -13.06 35.99 -8.72
C ALA A 412 -11.55 36.00 -8.94
N PRO A 413 -10.78 36.82 -8.20
CA PRO A 413 -9.33 36.82 -8.32
C PRO A 413 -8.79 35.42 -7.98
N VAL A 414 -7.99 34.87 -8.88
CA VAL A 414 -7.28 33.61 -8.64
C VAL A 414 -6.04 33.96 -7.82
N SER A 415 -5.83 33.29 -6.68
CA SER A 415 -4.62 33.48 -5.87
C SER A 415 -3.38 33.30 -6.75
N GLU A 416 -2.51 34.32 -6.81
CA GLU A 416 -1.26 34.28 -7.55
C GLU A 416 -0.09 33.99 -6.61
N SER A 417 0.99 33.41 -7.17
CA SER A 417 2.26 33.29 -6.45
C SER A 417 2.77 34.67 -6.04
N SER A 418 2.98 34.90 -4.74
CA SER A 418 3.47 36.18 -4.23
C SER A 418 4.97 36.13 -3.94
N LYS A 419 5.69 37.23 -4.14
CA LYS A 419 7.12 37.31 -3.78
C LYS A 419 7.25 37.61 -2.31
N VAL A 420 7.94 36.74 -1.58
CA VAL A 420 8.27 36.96 -0.18
C VAL A 420 9.73 37.36 -0.06
N ASN A 421 9.94 38.55 0.49
CA ASN A 421 11.24 38.98 0.98
C ASN A 421 11.26 38.78 2.50
N LEU A 422 12.08 37.85 2.98
CA LEU A 422 12.22 37.55 4.41
C LEU A 422 12.96 38.65 5.20
N SER A 423 13.32 39.76 4.55
CA SER A 423 14.03 40.90 5.15
C SER A 423 15.36 40.51 5.80
N VAL A 424 16.02 39.50 5.22
CA VAL A 424 17.33 38.99 5.63
C VAL A 424 18.19 38.88 4.38
N ASP A 425 19.25 39.69 4.29
CA ASP A 425 20.05 39.88 3.07
C ASP A 425 20.79 38.62 2.59
N VAL A 426 20.98 37.62 3.47
CA VAL A 426 21.61 36.35 3.11
C VAL A 426 20.66 35.34 2.47
N LEU A 427 19.35 35.60 2.46
CA LEU A 427 18.34 34.70 1.88
C LEU A 427 17.78 35.28 0.58
N PRO A 428 17.68 34.46 -0.50
CA PRO A 428 17.09 34.93 -1.74
C PRO A 428 15.59 35.17 -1.55
N THR A 429 15.08 36.24 -2.17
CA THR A 429 13.64 36.41 -2.40
C THR A 429 13.15 35.23 -3.23
N PHE A 430 12.07 34.59 -2.78
CA PHE A 430 11.45 33.47 -3.49
C PHE A 430 9.96 33.74 -3.73
N ASN A 431 9.38 32.99 -4.68
CA ASN A 431 7.95 33.03 -4.94
C ASN A 431 7.27 32.00 -4.03
N MET A 432 6.28 32.43 -3.24
CA MET A 432 5.35 31.53 -2.57
C MET A 432 4.37 30.94 -3.58
N ASP A 433 4.02 29.66 -3.39
CA ASP A 433 2.94 29.01 -4.14
C ASP A 433 1.58 29.67 -3.81
N ALA A 434 0.61 29.54 -4.71
CA ALA A 434 -0.72 30.18 -4.62
C ALA A 434 -1.63 29.66 -3.48
N GLY A 435 -1.23 28.58 -2.81
CA GLY A 435 -1.96 27.99 -1.68
C GLY A 435 -1.11 26.97 -0.92
N ASP A 436 -1.50 26.68 0.31
CA ASP A 436 -0.83 25.69 1.15
C ASP A 436 -1.27 24.26 0.79
N ARG A 437 -0.46 23.25 1.10
CA ARG A 437 -0.77 21.84 0.87
C ARG A 437 -1.59 21.29 2.03
N ASN A 438 -2.63 20.53 1.72
CA ASN A 438 -3.41 19.85 2.75
C ASN A 438 -2.92 18.41 2.93
N ARG A 439 -2.40 18.10 4.13
CA ARG A 439 -1.94 16.75 4.52
C ARG A 439 -3.09 15.78 4.85
N THR A 440 -4.25 16.30 5.22
CA THR A 440 -5.38 15.51 5.76
C THR A 440 -6.30 14.94 4.68
N SER A 441 -6.18 15.43 3.43
CA SER A 441 -7.02 14.97 2.33
C SER A 441 -6.62 13.57 1.84
N PRO A 442 -7.58 12.66 1.61
CA PRO A 442 -7.35 11.35 1.02
C PRO A 442 -6.73 11.40 -0.37
N PHE A 443 -7.20 12.29 -1.25
CA PHE A 443 -6.80 12.35 -2.67
C PHE A 443 -6.45 13.80 -3.05
N ALA A 444 -5.17 14.12 -3.12
CA ALA A 444 -4.71 15.51 -3.25
C ALA A 444 -4.00 15.78 -4.57
N PHE A 445 -4.39 16.84 -5.27
CA PHE A 445 -3.61 17.37 -6.38
C PHE A 445 -2.34 18.05 -5.84
N THR A 446 -1.17 17.55 -6.23
CA THR A 446 0.14 18.04 -5.75
C THR A 446 0.97 18.66 -6.88
N GLY A 447 0.32 19.51 -7.67
CA GLY A 447 0.95 20.36 -8.69
C GLY A 447 0.97 19.77 -10.09
N ASN A 448 1.20 18.47 -10.24
CA ASN A 448 1.24 17.80 -11.56
C ASN A 448 0.84 16.31 -11.53
N LYS A 449 0.20 15.89 -10.45
CA LYS A 449 -0.20 14.50 -10.15
C LYS A 449 -1.22 14.52 -9.00
N PHE A 450 -1.90 13.39 -8.80
CA PHE A 450 -2.75 13.17 -7.65
C PHE A 450 -2.09 12.19 -6.68
N GLU A 451 -2.02 12.55 -5.41
CA GLU A 451 -1.47 11.75 -4.33
C GLU A 451 -2.62 11.10 -3.55
N PHE A 452 -2.65 9.77 -3.52
CA PHE A 452 -3.62 9.00 -2.74
C PHE A 452 -2.98 8.48 -1.44
N ARG A 453 -3.48 8.94 -0.29
CA ARG A 453 -2.84 8.74 1.03
C ARG A 453 -3.47 7.67 1.92
N MET A 454 -4.64 7.16 1.53
CA MET A 454 -5.32 6.07 2.25
C MET A 454 -4.66 4.68 2.19
N PRO A 455 -3.84 4.31 1.17
CA PRO A 455 -3.24 2.98 1.14
C PRO A 455 -2.33 2.73 2.35
N GLY A 456 -2.36 1.50 2.84
CA GLY A 456 -1.57 1.07 4.00
C GLY A 456 -0.13 0.67 3.60
N SER A 457 0.80 0.78 4.56
CA SER A 457 2.20 0.41 4.36
C SER A 457 2.42 -1.07 3.98
N SER A 458 1.47 -1.98 4.23
CA SER A 458 1.57 -3.39 3.80
C SER A 458 0.86 -3.68 2.47
N SER A 459 -0.04 -2.81 2.00
CA SER A 459 -0.90 -3.07 0.84
C SER A 459 -0.17 -2.93 -0.51
N THR A 460 -0.51 -3.74 -1.53
CA THR A 460 0.06 -3.54 -2.87
C THR A 460 -0.49 -2.26 -3.55
N PRO A 461 0.36 -1.42 -4.18
CA PRO A 461 -0.10 -0.25 -4.92
C PRO A 461 -0.84 -0.62 -6.22
N ALA A 462 -0.70 -1.86 -6.72
CA ALA A 462 -1.41 -2.34 -7.90
C ALA A 462 -2.94 -2.22 -7.77
N THR A 463 -3.50 -2.57 -6.60
CA THR A 463 -4.95 -2.57 -6.38
C THR A 463 -5.51 -1.15 -6.51
N THR A 464 -4.86 -0.18 -5.87
CA THR A 464 -5.33 1.20 -5.87
C THR A 464 -5.13 1.86 -7.22
N ALA A 465 -4.01 1.59 -7.90
CA ALA A 465 -3.79 2.10 -9.26
C ALA A 465 -4.80 1.53 -10.25
N ALA A 466 -5.16 0.24 -10.14
CA ALA A 466 -6.18 -0.38 -10.98
C ALA A 466 -7.55 0.28 -10.79
N VAL A 467 -7.95 0.55 -9.55
CA VAL A 467 -9.21 1.23 -9.24
C VAL A 467 -9.23 2.68 -9.76
N ILE A 468 -8.16 3.45 -9.55
CA ILE A 468 -8.07 4.82 -10.08
C ILE A 468 -8.17 4.81 -11.61
N ASN A 469 -7.45 3.89 -12.27
CA ASN A 469 -7.51 3.75 -13.72
C ASN A 469 -8.91 3.41 -14.22
N ALA A 470 -9.60 2.50 -13.55
CA ALA A 470 -10.96 2.09 -13.89
C ALA A 470 -11.94 3.26 -13.84
N MET A 471 -11.96 3.97 -12.71
CA MET A 471 -12.86 5.10 -12.47
C MET A 471 -12.60 6.23 -13.47
N VAL A 472 -11.34 6.66 -13.60
CA VAL A 472 -10.97 7.77 -14.48
C VAL A 472 -11.10 7.38 -15.95
N GLY A 473 -10.71 6.16 -16.32
CA GLY A 473 -10.85 5.64 -17.67
C GLY A 473 -12.31 5.63 -18.14
N LYS A 474 -13.24 5.23 -17.27
CA LYS A 474 -14.67 5.23 -17.61
C LYS A 474 -15.18 6.63 -17.94
N VAL A 475 -14.85 7.62 -17.10
CA VAL A 475 -15.25 9.02 -17.33
C VAL A 475 -14.60 9.57 -18.60
N LEU A 476 -13.32 9.26 -18.84
CA LEU A 476 -12.63 9.65 -20.08
C LEU A 476 -13.27 9.01 -21.31
N SER A 477 -13.75 7.78 -21.25
CA SER A 477 -14.51 7.15 -22.35
C SER A 477 -15.76 7.94 -22.68
N GLU A 478 -16.55 8.33 -21.67
CA GLU A 478 -17.77 9.12 -21.87
C GLU A 478 -17.47 10.53 -22.39
N TYR A 479 -16.33 11.11 -22.01
CA TYR A 479 -15.87 12.39 -22.53
C TYR A 479 -15.43 12.26 -23.99
N ALA A 480 -14.68 11.22 -24.33
CA ALA A 480 -14.30 10.90 -25.70
C ALA A 480 -15.53 10.74 -26.60
N ASP A 481 -16.54 9.97 -26.17
CA ASP A 481 -17.78 9.76 -26.95
C ASP A 481 -18.51 11.08 -27.28
N LYS A 482 -18.46 12.06 -26.37
CA LYS A 482 -19.04 13.40 -26.59
C LYS A 482 -18.19 14.24 -27.53
N LEU A 483 -16.87 14.22 -27.34
CA LEU A 483 -15.92 15.01 -28.12
C LEU A 483 -15.84 14.52 -29.58
N GLU A 484 -15.87 13.20 -29.81
CA GLU A 484 -15.83 12.59 -31.14
C GLU A 484 -17.05 12.93 -32.01
N LYS A 485 -18.20 13.22 -31.37
CA LYS A 485 -19.42 13.68 -32.05
C LYS A 485 -19.40 15.17 -32.39
N ALA A 486 -18.44 15.93 -31.86
CA ALA A 486 -18.35 17.37 -32.10
C ALA A 486 -17.68 17.66 -33.45
N THR A 487 -18.25 18.60 -34.20
CA THR A 487 -17.57 19.22 -35.34
C THR A 487 -16.47 20.16 -34.86
N GLU A 488 -15.50 20.48 -35.72
CA GLU A 488 -14.41 21.43 -35.42
C GLU A 488 -14.93 22.79 -34.88
N LYS A 489 -16.04 23.29 -35.44
CA LYS A 489 -16.68 24.54 -34.99
C LYS A 489 -17.34 24.42 -33.62
N SER A 490 -17.90 23.25 -33.29
CA SER A 490 -18.61 23.01 -32.03
C SER A 490 -17.70 22.49 -30.92
N LEU A 491 -16.50 22.00 -31.24
CA LEU A 491 -15.59 21.37 -30.30
C LEU A 491 -15.24 22.26 -29.09
N PRO A 492 -14.88 23.56 -29.24
CA PRO A 492 -14.63 24.42 -28.08
C PRO A 492 -15.83 24.54 -27.14
N LYS A 493 -17.05 24.56 -27.70
CA LYS A 493 -18.29 24.62 -26.94
C LYS A 493 -18.51 23.32 -26.16
N VAL A 494 -18.35 22.17 -26.81
CA VAL A 494 -18.52 20.84 -26.18
C VAL A 494 -17.50 20.62 -25.07
N ILE A 495 -16.25 21.03 -25.27
CA ILE A 495 -15.21 20.97 -24.24
C ILE A 495 -15.62 21.79 -23.01
N ASN A 496 -16.00 23.05 -23.22
CA ASN A 496 -16.42 23.92 -22.12
C ASN A 496 -17.67 23.34 -21.41
N GLU A 497 -18.62 22.79 -22.15
CA GLU A 497 -19.79 22.11 -21.58
C GLU A 497 -19.40 20.90 -20.71
N ILE A 498 -18.43 20.08 -21.14
CA ILE A 498 -17.94 18.95 -20.34
C ILE A 498 -17.35 19.45 -19.02
N ILE A 499 -16.43 20.43 -19.07
CA ILE A 499 -15.76 20.97 -17.88
C ILE A 499 -16.79 21.59 -16.92
N VAL A 500 -17.68 22.44 -17.43
CA VAL A 500 -18.69 23.14 -16.63
C VAL A 500 -19.69 22.15 -16.01
N ASN A 501 -20.19 21.19 -16.80
CA ASN A 501 -21.18 20.23 -16.31
C ASN A 501 -20.60 19.25 -15.31
N SER A 502 -19.38 18.76 -15.56
CA SER A 502 -18.65 17.88 -14.65
C SER A 502 -18.48 18.57 -13.30
N TYR A 503 -17.89 19.78 -13.29
CA TYR A 503 -17.65 20.50 -12.05
C TYR A 503 -18.96 20.85 -11.32
N LYS A 504 -19.98 21.37 -12.00
CA LYS A 504 -21.27 21.70 -11.36
C LYS A 504 -21.94 20.52 -10.69
N LYS A 505 -21.84 19.32 -11.28
CA LYS A 505 -22.45 18.10 -10.73
C LYS A 505 -21.61 17.46 -9.65
N HIS A 506 -20.29 17.51 -9.77
CA HIS A 506 -19.37 16.68 -8.99
C HIS A 506 -18.49 17.46 -7.99
N HIS A 507 -18.55 18.80 -7.95
CA HIS A 507 -17.74 19.60 -7.00
C HIS A 507 -18.02 19.32 -5.52
N ARG A 508 -19.09 18.60 -5.17
CA ARG A 508 -19.38 18.20 -3.77
C ARG A 508 -18.24 17.39 -3.13
N ILE A 509 -17.48 16.64 -3.93
CA ILE A 509 -16.35 15.82 -3.49
C ILE A 509 -15.11 16.66 -3.12
N ILE A 510 -15.07 17.93 -3.50
CA ILE A 510 -13.92 18.80 -3.27
C ILE A 510 -14.00 19.38 -1.85
N PHE A 511 -12.91 19.23 -1.11
CA PHE A 511 -12.75 19.80 0.22
C PHE A 511 -11.31 20.23 0.47
N ASN A 512 -11.11 21.54 0.66
CA ASN A 512 -9.79 22.12 0.91
C ASN A 512 -9.48 22.35 2.39
N GLY A 513 -10.43 22.07 3.30
CA GLY A 513 -10.30 22.33 4.74
C GLY A 513 -9.70 21.17 5.53
N ASN A 514 -9.74 21.29 6.87
CA ASN A 514 -9.23 20.25 7.77
C ASN A 514 -10.13 19.00 7.75
N GLY A 515 -9.61 17.89 7.21
CA GLY A 515 -10.33 16.61 7.12
C GLY A 515 -10.61 15.94 8.46
N TYR A 516 -9.94 16.33 9.54
CA TYR A 516 -10.12 15.75 10.88
C TYR A 516 -11.24 16.40 11.70
N GLY A 517 -11.71 17.59 11.30
CA GLY A 517 -12.70 18.31 12.09
C GLY A 517 -14.08 17.63 12.04
N ASP A 518 -14.79 17.62 13.18
CA ASP A 518 -16.20 17.20 13.24
C ASP A 518 -17.10 17.99 12.28
N GLU A 519 -16.70 19.23 11.94
CA GLU A 519 -17.35 20.05 10.93
C GLU A 519 -17.34 19.37 9.55
N TRP A 520 -16.22 18.76 9.17
CA TRP A 520 -16.13 18.04 7.90
C TRP A 520 -17.03 16.80 7.90
N VAL A 521 -17.10 16.06 9.01
CA VAL A 521 -17.99 14.89 9.13
C VAL A 521 -19.45 15.29 8.92
N LYS A 522 -19.89 16.39 9.55
CA LYS A 522 -21.26 16.91 9.41
C LYS A 522 -21.53 17.41 7.99
N GLU A 523 -20.59 18.16 7.42
CA GLU A 523 -20.72 18.72 6.07
C GLU A 523 -20.70 17.64 4.98
N ALA A 524 -19.82 16.64 5.08
CA ALA A 524 -19.75 15.51 4.18
C ALA A 524 -21.07 14.72 4.15
N ARG A 525 -21.68 14.47 5.32
CA ARG A 525 -23.01 13.86 5.43
C ARG A 525 -24.08 14.70 4.74
N LYS A 526 -24.07 16.02 4.94
CA LYS A 526 -25.00 16.96 4.27
C LYS A 526 -24.83 16.95 2.74
N ARG A 527 -23.60 16.74 2.25
CA ARG A 527 -23.28 16.57 0.81
C ARG A 527 -23.62 15.19 0.25
N GLY A 528 -24.01 14.24 1.10
CA GLY A 528 -24.30 12.86 0.71
C GLY A 528 -23.04 12.04 0.40
N LEU A 529 -21.90 12.40 1.01
CA LEU A 529 -20.68 11.59 0.96
C LEU A 529 -20.73 10.54 2.07
N ALA A 530 -20.71 9.27 1.68
CA ALA A 530 -20.69 8.14 2.60
C ALA A 530 -19.32 8.01 3.28
N SER A 531 -19.34 7.51 4.51
CA SER A 531 -18.14 7.14 5.27
C SER A 531 -18.26 5.67 5.66
N ASP A 532 -17.60 4.79 4.91
CA ASP A 532 -17.42 3.41 5.32
C ASP A 532 -16.24 3.37 6.31
N GLU A 533 -16.53 3.57 7.59
CA GLU A 533 -15.51 3.69 8.64
C GLU A 533 -14.69 2.40 8.79
N ALA A 534 -15.35 1.24 8.65
CA ALA A 534 -14.74 -0.06 8.87
C ALA A 534 -14.58 -0.87 7.59
N SER A 535 -13.56 -1.71 7.54
CA SER A 535 -13.23 -2.49 6.35
C SER A 535 -14.27 -3.56 6.01
N ASN A 536 -15.03 -4.09 6.98
CA ASN A 536 -16.14 -5.02 6.70
C ASN A 536 -17.22 -4.40 5.82
N THR A 537 -17.60 -3.13 6.05
CA THR A 537 -18.60 -2.45 5.22
C THR A 537 -18.00 -1.98 3.90
N ALA A 538 -16.76 -1.47 3.92
CA ALA A 538 -16.05 -1.06 2.72
C ALA A 538 -15.87 -2.22 1.72
N LEU A 539 -15.48 -3.41 2.17
CA LEU A 539 -15.27 -4.57 1.30
C LEU A 539 -16.54 -4.98 0.55
N ARG A 540 -17.74 -4.82 1.14
CA ARG A 540 -19.01 -5.14 0.48
C ARG A 540 -19.27 -4.30 -0.76
N ARG A 541 -18.68 -3.11 -0.85
CA ARG A 541 -18.77 -2.26 -2.04
C ARG A 541 -18.25 -2.95 -3.31
N MET A 542 -17.40 -3.96 -3.18
CA MET A 542 -16.92 -4.75 -4.32
C MET A 542 -18.02 -5.53 -5.05
N ILE A 543 -19.13 -5.82 -4.36
CA ILE A 543 -20.28 -6.55 -4.90
C ILE A 543 -21.50 -5.63 -5.12
N ASP A 544 -21.34 -4.31 -4.96
CA ASP A 544 -22.38 -3.36 -5.34
C ASP A 544 -22.59 -3.43 -6.86
N LYS A 545 -23.85 -3.34 -7.30
CA LYS A 545 -24.25 -3.57 -8.69
C LYS A 545 -23.51 -2.64 -9.67
N ASP A 546 -23.38 -1.36 -9.32
CA ASP A 546 -22.68 -0.36 -10.14
C ASP A 546 -21.18 -0.63 -10.24
N VAL A 547 -20.56 -1.17 -9.19
CA VAL A 547 -19.14 -1.59 -9.20
C VAL A 547 -18.94 -2.82 -10.08
N LEU A 548 -19.82 -3.82 -9.98
CA LEU A 548 -19.79 -5.02 -10.82
C LEU A 548 -19.98 -4.67 -12.30
N GLU A 549 -20.98 -3.83 -12.61
CA GLU A 549 -21.22 -3.35 -13.97
C GLU A 549 -20.01 -2.60 -14.54
N LEU A 550 -19.44 -1.66 -13.76
CA LEU A 550 -18.27 -0.89 -14.18
C LEU A 550 -17.06 -1.79 -14.44
N THR A 551 -16.70 -2.65 -13.48
CA THR A 551 -15.49 -3.48 -13.57
C THR A 551 -15.58 -4.50 -14.71
N GLN A 552 -16.78 -5.01 -14.99
CA GLN A 552 -17.03 -5.89 -16.12
C GLN A 552 -17.00 -5.14 -17.45
N GLU A 553 -17.65 -3.98 -17.54
CA GLU A 553 -17.72 -3.18 -18.78
C GLU A 553 -16.31 -2.80 -19.28
N ILE A 554 -15.43 -2.36 -18.38
CA ILE A 554 -14.06 -1.96 -18.74
C ILE A 554 -13.12 -3.17 -18.90
N GLY A 555 -13.58 -4.38 -18.58
CA GLY A 555 -12.78 -5.61 -18.60
C GLY A 555 -11.70 -5.65 -17.51
N MET A 556 -11.90 -5.00 -16.36
CA MET A 556 -10.98 -5.05 -15.21
C MET A 556 -11.13 -6.38 -14.47
N LEU A 557 -12.36 -6.67 -14.02
CA LEU A 557 -12.73 -7.90 -13.33
C LEU A 557 -14.07 -8.40 -13.91
N SER A 558 -14.23 -9.71 -14.06
CA SER A 558 -15.56 -10.30 -14.22
C SER A 558 -16.34 -10.25 -12.90
N GLU A 559 -17.66 -10.41 -12.95
CA GLU A 559 -18.50 -10.52 -11.76
C GLU A 559 -17.98 -11.61 -10.80
N HIS A 560 -17.62 -12.77 -11.35
CA HIS A 560 -17.06 -13.89 -10.59
C HIS A 560 -15.71 -13.54 -9.93
N GLU A 561 -14.81 -12.86 -10.66
CA GLU A 561 -13.53 -12.38 -10.11
C GLU A 561 -13.73 -11.34 -8.98
N SER A 562 -14.73 -10.47 -9.09
CA SER A 562 -15.03 -9.46 -8.06
C SER A 562 -15.58 -10.10 -6.78
N ILE A 563 -16.58 -10.98 -6.91
CA ILE A 563 -17.19 -11.70 -5.78
C ILE A 563 -16.14 -12.53 -5.05
N ALA A 564 -15.28 -13.23 -5.79
CA ALA A 564 -14.22 -14.01 -5.18
C ALA A 564 -13.21 -13.16 -4.41
N ARG A 565 -12.80 -12.01 -4.94
CA ARG A 565 -11.90 -11.11 -4.21
C ARG A 565 -12.56 -10.58 -2.95
N TYR A 566 -13.84 -10.24 -3.00
CA TYR A 566 -14.62 -9.90 -1.81
C TYR A 566 -14.56 -11.02 -0.76
N ASN A 567 -14.88 -12.26 -1.15
CA ASN A 567 -14.84 -13.40 -0.25
C ASN A 567 -13.45 -13.59 0.38
N ALA A 568 -12.39 -13.60 -0.44
CA ALA A 568 -11.01 -13.78 0.03
C ALA A 568 -10.59 -12.68 1.01
N TYR A 569 -10.95 -11.42 0.76
CA TYR A 569 -10.59 -10.31 1.64
C TYR A 569 -11.44 -10.27 2.92
N ALA A 570 -12.72 -10.63 2.85
CA ALA A 570 -13.60 -10.75 4.01
C ALA A 570 -13.16 -11.91 4.93
N GLU A 571 -12.81 -13.07 4.39
CA GLU A 571 -12.23 -14.19 5.14
C GLU A 571 -10.90 -13.79 5.80
N ARG A 572 -10.03 -13.08 5.06
CA ARG A 572 -8.78 -12.54 5.61
C ARG A 572 -9.03 -11.58 6.76
N TYR A 573 -10.02 -10.70 6.65
CA TYR A 573 -10.41 -9.75 7.69
C TYR A 573 -10.79 -10.48 9.00
N VAL A 574 -11.68 -11.47 8.91
CA VAL A 574 -12.10 -12.29 10.07
C VAL A 574 -10.91 -13.06 10.64
N THR A 575 -10.08 -13.64 9.77
CA THR A 575 -8.93 -14.45 10.16
C THR A 575 -7.90 -13.61 10.92
N GLN A 576 -7.57 -12.41 10.44
CA GLN A 576 -6.63 -11.48 11.08
C GLN A 576 -7.09 -11.15 12.51
N LEU A 577 -8.33 -10.68 12.66
CA LEU A 577 -8.88 -10.33 13.97
C LEU A 577 -8.95 -11.53 14.92
N SER A 578 -9.22 -12.73 14.38
CA SER A 578 -9.24 -13.97 15.15
C SER A 578 -7.84 -14.41 15.60
N ILE A 579 -6.81 -14.19 14.78
CA ILE A 579 -5.41 -14.43 15.16
C ILE A 579 -5.02 -13.45 16.27
N GLU A 580 -5.25 -12.15 16.07
CA GLU A 580 -4.97 -11.12 17.08
C GLU A 580 -5.64 -11.44 18.42
N SER A 581 -6.92 -11.80 18.40
CA SER A 581 -7.67 -12.13 19.61
C SER A 581 -7.08 -13.35 20.34
N ARG A 582 -6.73 -14.42 19.61
CA ARG A 582 -6.10 -15.62 20.19
C ARG A 582 -4.71 -15.33 20.74
N THR A 583 -3.91 -14.53 20.02
CA THR A 583 -2.57 -14.14 20.47
C THR A 583 -2.63 -13.35 21.77
N LEU A 584 -3.53 -12.36 21.87
CA LEU A 584 -3.68 -11.58 23.12
C LEU A 584 -4.16 -12.47 24.27
N ILE A 585 -5.11 -13.38 24.03
CA ILE A 585 -5.56 -14.35 25.06
C ILE A 585 -4.41 -15.23 25.54
N ASP A 586 -3.59 -15.74 24.61
CA ASP A 586 -2.48 -16.63 24.95
C ASP A 586 -1.45 -15.91 25.82
N ILE A 587 -1.04 -14.71 25.41
CA ILE A 587 -0.12 -13.84 26.16
C ILE A 587 -0.72 -13.45 27.52
N ALA A 588 -2.00 -13.07 27.55
CA ALA A 588 -2.68 -12.69 28.78
C ALA A 588 -2.69 -13.83 29.80
N ASN A 589 -3.00 -15.05 29.36
CA ASN A 589 -3.07 -16.23 30.24
C ASN A 589 -1.71 -16.78 30.66
N LYS A 590 -0.74 -16.86 29.73
CA LYS A 590 0.54 -17.55 29.97
C LYS A 590 1.62 -16.64 30.57
N ASN A 591 1.50 -15.32 30.38
CA ASN A 591 2.55 -14.39 30.78
C ASN A 591 2.02 -13.30 31.72
N ILE A 592 1.08 -12.46 31.27
CA ILE A 592 0.64 -11.27 32.01
C ILE A 592 -0.04 -11.65 33.33
N LEU A 593 -0.98 -12.60 33.28
CA LEU A 593 -1.68 -13.09 34.46
C LEU A 593 -0.72 -13.69 35.52
N PRO A 594 0.18 -14.63 35.18
CA PRO A 594 1.18 -15.12 36.13
C PRO A 594 2.07 -14.02 36.72
N SER A 595 2.49 -13.03 35.92
CA SER A 595 3.26 -11.88 36.41
C SER A 595 2.49 -11.07 37.44
N GLY A 596 1.21 -10.75 37.14
CA GLY A 596 0.33 -10.06 38.09
C GLY A 596 0.14 -10.83 39.39
N ILE A 597 -0.09 -12.15 39.32
CA ILE A 597 -0.29 -13.00 40.52
C ILE A 597 0.98 -13.05 41.37
N LYS A 598 2.16 -13.22 40.76
CA LYS A 598 3.44 -13.22 41.49
C LYS A 598 3.67 -11.92 42.24
N PHE A 599 3.41 -10.78 41.58
CA PHE A 599 3.53 -9.47 42.20
C PHE A 599 2.48 -9.25 43.30
N ALA A 600 1.24 -9.69 43.11
CA ALA A 600 0.21 -9.63 44.14
C ALA A 600 0.59 -10.43 45.40
N ASN A 601 1.16 -11.63 45.23
CA ASN A 601 1.65 -12.44 46.35
C ASN A 601 2.79 -11.74 47.09
N LEU A 602 3.74 -11.14 46.36
CA LEU A 602 4.82 -10.37 46.96
C LEU A 602 4.29 -9.20 47.80
N LEU A 603 3.34 -8.43 47.25
CA LEU A 603 2.69 -7.34 47.98
C LEU A 603 1.97 -7.83 49.23
N ALA A 604 1.22 -8.93 49.14
CA ALA A 604 0.53 -9.53 50.29
C ALA A 604 1.50 -9.93 51.41
N ASP A 605 2.60 -10.60 51.06
CA ASP A 605 3.66 -10.98 52.01
C ASP A 605 4.29 -9.75 52.69
N HIS A 606 4.52 -8.67 51.94
CA HIS A 606 5.05 -7.42 52.49
C HIS A 606 4.07 -6.75 53.44
N ILE A 607 2.78 -6.69 53.09
CA ILE A 607 1.72 -6.13 53.94
C ILE A 607 1.64 -6.90 55.25
N GLU A 608 1.64 -8.23 55.20
CA GLU A 608 1.59 -9.08 56.39
C GLU A 608 2.80 -8.82 57.31
N LYS A 609 4.02 -8.84 56.76
CA LYS A 609 5.27 -8.64 57.52
C LYS A 609 5.37 -7.24 58.13
N ASN A 610 4.83 -6.22 57.46
CA ASN A 610 4.92 -4.82 57.89
C ASN A 610 3.73 -4.36 58.74
N SER A 611 2.62 -5.12 58.76
CA SER A 611 1.40 -4.79 59.52
C SER A 611 1.67 -4.49 61.00
N LYS A 612 2.67 -5.17 61.59
CA LYS A 612 3.12 -4.99 62.98
C LYS A 612 3.62 -3.57 63.31
N TYR A 613 4.00 -2.77 62.31
CA TYR A 613 4.46 -1.40 62.49
C TYR A 613 3.32 -0.37 62.44
N GLY A 614 2.08 -0.80 62.15
CA GLY A 614 0.88 0.03 62.17
C GLY A 614 0.24 0.25 60.78
N LYS A 615 -1.09 0.39 60.76
CA LYS A 615 -1.89 0.47 59.51
C LYS A 615 -1.50 1.62 58.57
N ALA A 616 -1.01 2.74 59.11
CA ALA A 616 -0.60 3.88 58.31
C ALA A 616 0.54 3.56 57.32
N PHE A 617 1.41 2.60 57.66
CA PHE A 617 2.57 2.24 56.84
C PHE A 617 2.27 1.20 55.76
N ILE A 618 1.13 0.49 55.85
CA ILE A 618 0.72 -0.54 54.88
C ILE A 618 -0.41 -0.06 53.95
N LYS A 619 -1.08 1.05 54.27
CA LYS A 619 -2.27 1.52 53.55
C LYS A 619 -2.05 1.65 52.03
N GLU A 620 -0.96 2.28 51.59
CA GLU A 620 -0.66 2.44 50.16
C GLU A 620 -0.35 1.10 49.47
N GLN A 621 0.27 0.16 50.20
CA GLN A 621 0.52 -1.20 49.69
C GLN A 621 -0.80 -1.98 49.54
N GLU A 622 -1.74 -1.81 50.49
CA GLU A 622 -3.08 -2.41 50.40
C GLU A 622 -3.86 -1.88 49.20
N GLU A 623 -3.81 -0.57 48.91
CA GLU A 623 -4.47 0.01 47.73
C GLU A 623 -3.84 -0.49 46.42
N LEU A 624 -2.51 -0.55 46.34
CA LEU A 624 -1.81 -1.13 45.19
C LEU A 624 -2.19 -2.60 44.98
N LEU A 625 -2.24 -3.41 46.05
CA LEU A 625 -2.67 -4.80 45.96
C LEU A 625 -4.11 -4.92 45.47
N LYS A 626 -5.04 -4.08 45.95
CA LYS A 626 -6.42 -4.04 45.45
C LYS A 626 -6.46 -3.71 43.96
N GLU A 627 -5.66 -2.76 43.49
CA GLU A 627 -5.58 -2.41 42.07
C GLU A 627 -5.07 -3.57 41.22
N VAL A 628 -4.00 -4.25 41.66
CA VAL A 628 -3.46 -5.44 40.98
C VAL A 628 -4.52 -6.55 40.92
N LEU A 629 -5.17 -6.86 42.05
CA LEU A 629 -6.21 -7.90 42.11
C LEU A 629 -7.44 -7.57 41.26
N ALA A 630 -7.83 -6.29 41.20
CA ALA A 630 -8.92 -5.83 40.35
C ALA A 630 -8.58 -6.03 38.87
N ASN A 631 -7.38 -5.66 38.43
CA ASN A 631 -6.93 -5.86 37.05
C ASN A 631 -6.77 -7.35 36.70
N ILE A 632 -6.27 -8.19 37.61
CA ILE A 632 -6.24 -9.66 37.42
C ILE A 632 -7.65 -10.22 37.21
N THR A 633 -8.60 -9.77 38.03
CA THR A 633 -10.00 -10.21 37.93
C THR A 633 -10.63 -9.76 36.61
N ALA A 634 -10.40 -8.50 36.21
CA ALA A 634 -10.85 -7.97 34.94
C ALA A 634 -10.23 -8.73 33.75
N LEU A 635 -8.91 -8.94 33.75
CA LEU A 635 -8.21 -9.71 32.73
C LEU A 635 -8.83 -11.10 32.55
N ARG A 636 -9.06 -11.85 33.64
CA ARG A 636 -9.69 -13.17 33.59
C ARG A 636 -11.11 -13.14 33.03
N LYS A 637 -11.88 -12.10 33.35
CA LYS A 637 -13.24 -11.92 32.83
C LYS A 637 -13.21 -11.63 31.33
N GLU A 638 -12.38 -10.68 30.89
CA GLU A 638 -12.31 -10.27 29.49
C GLU A 638 -11.72 -11.36 28.59
N VAL A 639 -10.75 -12.15 29.09
CA VAL A 639 -10.28 -13.38 28.40
C VAL A 639 -11.44 -14.33 28.09
N LYS A 640 -12.23 -14.70 29.11
CA LYS A 640 -13.38 -15.61 28.92
C LYS A 640 -14.44 -15.05 27.97
N SER A 641 -14.65 -13.73 28.04
CA SER A 641 -15.56 -13.01 27.15
C SER A 641 -15.09 -13.13 25.70
N LEU A 642 -13.82 -12.79 25.44
CA LEU A 642 -13.25 -12.83 24.10
C LEU A 642 -13.18 -14.25 23.53
N GLU A 643 -12.84 -15.27 24.34
CA GLU A 643 -12.88 -16.69 23.93
C GLU A 643 -14.27 -17.12 23.47
N LYS A 644 -15.33 -16.67 24.16
CA LYS A 644 -16.71 -16.95 23.77
C LYS A 644 -17.05 -16.29 22.44
N GLU A 645 -16.68 -15.03 22.25
CA GLU A 645 -16.98 -14.31 21.01
C GLU A 645 -16.18 -14.83 19.81
N ILE A 646 -14.93 -15.29 19.98
CA ILE A 646 -14.18 -15.99 18.92
C ILE A 646 -14.95 -17.22 18.43
N ASN A 647 -15.47 -18.04 19.36
CA ASN A 647 -16.27 -19.22 18.99
C ASN A 647 -17.57 -18.83 18.28
N ARG A 648 -18.21 -17.73 18.71
CA ARG A 648 -19.41 -17.21 18.05
C ARG A 648 -19.13 -16.76 16.61
N VAL A 649 -18.04 -16.03 16.39
CA VAL A 649 -17.59 -15.61 15.04
C VAL A 649 -17.27 -16.83 14.18
N LYS A 650 -16.53 -17.80 14.72
CA LYS A 650 -16.18 -19.03 13.99
C LYS A 650 -17.40 -19.83 13.53
N ASN A 651 -18.47 -19.83 14.32
CA ASN A 651 -19.68 -20.63 14.04
C ASN A 651 -20.72 -19.89 13.16
N GLU A 652 -20.49 -18.62 12.81
CA GLU A 652 -21.34 -17.91 11.84
C GLU A 652 -20.97 -18.33 10.42
N SER A 653 -21.94 -18.84 9.67
CA SER A 653 -21.73 -19.39 8.33
C SER A 653 -21.89 -18.35 7.22
N ASN A 654 -22.62 -17.27 7.48
CA ASN A 654 -22.77 -16.17 6.53
C ASN A 654 -21.59 -15.20 6.68
N LEU A 655 -20.78 -15.08 5.63
CA LEU A 655 -19.55 -14.29 5.65
C LEU A 655 -19.78 -12.79 5.97
N GLU A 656 -20.86 -12.18 5.47
CA GLU A 656 -21.21 -10.80 5.82
C GLU A 656 -21.47 -10.66 7.32
N LYS A 657 -22.37 -11.47 7.88
CA LYS A 657 -22.63 -11.46 9.33
C LYS A 657 -21.40 -11.81 10.14
N GLN A 658 -20.55 -12.69 9.64
CA GLN A 658 -19.30 -13.07 10.30
C GLN A 658 -18.34 -11.89 10.37
N THR A 659 -18.19 -11.12 9.29
CA THR A 659 -17.37 -9.88 9.30
C THR A 659 -17.94 -8.81 10.22
N ASP A 660 -19.27 -8.64 10.28
CA ASP A 660 -19.91 -7.70 11.21
C ASP A 660 -19.69 -8.11 12.66
N LEU A 661 -19.87 -9.39 12.96
CA LEU A 661 -19.65 -9.92 14.30
C LEU A 661 -18.17 -9.83 14.70
N ALA A 662 -17.24 -10.08 13.78
CA ALA A 662 -15.82 -9.90 14.01
C ALA A 662 -15.48 -8.44 14.34
N LYS A 663 -15.99 -7.49 13.55
CA LYS A 663 -15.81 -6.05 13.81
C LYS A 663 -16.42 -5.64 15.15
N GLU A 664 -17.64 -6.07 15.46
CA GLU A 664 -18.34 -5.66 16.68
C GLU A 664 -17.74 -6.29 17.92
N LYS A 665 -17.40 -7.59 17.89
CA LYS A 665 -17.07 -8.37 19.09
C LYS A 665 -15.57 -8.60 19.30
N LEU A 666 -14.81 -8.84 18.23
CA LEU A 666 -13.37 -9.12 18.38
C LEU A 666 -12.60 -7.82 18.59
N VAL A 667 -12.91 -6.76 17.85
CA VAL A 667 -12.23 -5.46 18.03
C VAL A 667 -12.51 -4.89 19.43
N THR A 668 -13.78 -4.86 19.86
CA THR A 668 -14.13 -4.35 21.20
C THR A 668 -13.59 -5.25 22.30
N GLY A 669 -13.56 -6.58 22.11
CA GLY A 669 -12.99 -7.51 23.07
C GLY A 669 -11.46 -7.40 23.17
N LEU A 670 -10.75 -7.15 22.07
CA LEU A 670 -9.32 -6.83 22.06
C LEU A 670 -9.03 -5.56 22.85
N GLU A 671 -9.80 -4.49 22.60
CA GLU A 671 -9.68 -3.22 23.32
C GLU A 671 -9.97 -3.39 24.82
N ALA A 672 -11.02 -4.14 25.17
CA ALA A 672 -11.39 -4.40 26.56
C ALA A 672 -10.34 -5.24 27.31
N LEU A 673 -9.77 -6.28 26.67
CA LEU A 673 -8.72 -7.11 27.27
C LEU A 673 -7.38 -6.37 27.37
N ARG A 674 -7.09 -5.46 26.44
CA ARG A 674 -5.89 -4.61 26.50
C ARG A 674 -5.84 -3.75 27.76
N VAL A 675 -6.96 -3.18 28.19
CA VAL A 675 -7.01 -2.26 29.34
C VAL A 675 -6.36 -2.84 30.62
N PRO A 676 -6.78 -4.01 31.15
CA PRO A 676 -6.14 -4.57 32.34
C PRO A 676 -4.70 -5.02 32.08
N CYS A 677 -4.33 -5.39 30.85
CA CYS A 677 -2.94 -5.70 30.49
C CYS A 677 -2.04 -4.46 30.61
N ASP A 678 -2.45 -3.34 30.02
CA ASP A 678 -1.72 -2.06 30.04
C ASP A 678 -1.66 -1.49 31.47
N ASN A 679 -2.72 -1.66 32.28
CA ASN A 679 -2.70 -1.25 33.67
C ASN A 679 -1.72 -2.08 34.50
N LEU A 680 -1.68 -3.40 34.31
CA LEU A 680 -0.71 -4.27 34.98
C LEU A 680 0.73 -3.91 34.60
N GLU A 681 1.01 -3.58 33.33
CA GLU A 681 2.34 -3.12 32.89
C GLU A 681 2.84 -1.91 33.67
N ARG A 682 1.94 -0.97 34.01
CA ARG A 682 2.30 0.28 34.71
C ARG A 682 2.70 0.08 36.17
N ILE A 683 2.18 -0.97 36.81
CA ILE A 683 2.25 -1.12 38.28
C ILE A 683 3.03 -2.36 38.71
N VAL A 684 3.13 -3.40 37.87
CA VAL A 684 3.91 -4.61 38.17
C VAL A 684 5.39 -4.28 38.08
N ASP A 685 6.15 -4.75 39.07
CA ASP A 685 7.61 -4.60 39.08
C ASP A 685 8.22 -5.20 37.80
N LYS A 686 9.19 -4.48 37.23
CA LYS A 686 9.93 -4.86 36.05
C LYS A 686 10.58 -6.25 36.17
N GLU A 687 10.97 -6.68 37.38
CA GLU A 687 11.50 -8.03 37.59
C GLU A 687 10.49 -9.14 37.25
N PHE A 688 9.19 -8.87 37.36
CA PHE A 688 8.12 -9.79 36.95
C PHE A 688 7.57 -9.51 35.55
N TRP A 689 7.92 -8.37 34.94
CA TRP A 689 7.47 -7.97 33.61
C TRP A 689 8.52 -8.20 32.54
N ASN A 690 8.46 -9.36 31.90
CA ASN A 690 9.48 -9.81 30.93
C ASN A 690 9.24 -9.33 29.49
N PHE A 691 8.39 -8.32 29.28
CA PHE A 691 8.14 -7.78 27.96
C PHE A 691 8.88 -6.46 27.76
N PRO A 692 9.46 -6.23 26.55
CA PRO A 692 9.86 -4.90 26.14
C PRO A 692 8.67 -3.94 26.20
N THR A 693 8.83 -2.83 26.92
CA THR A 693 7.85 -1.74 27.00
C THR A 693 7.90 -0.89 25.72
N TYR A 694 6.93 0.00 25.52
CA TYR A 694 7.01 0.97 24.43
C TYR A 694 8.24 1.87 24.52
N THR A 695 8.74 2.17 25.73
CA THR A 695 9.99 2.93 25.89
C THR A 695 11.17 2.15 25.30
N ASP A 696 11.20 0.84 25.49
CA ASP A 696 12.22 -0.04 24.93
C ASP A 696 12.11 -0.09 23.39
N LEU A 697 10.90 -0.35 22.89
CA LEU A 697 10.62 -0.54 21.46
C LEU A 697 10.81 0.73 20.61
N LEU A 698 10.46 1.90 21.15
CA LEU A 698 10.44 3.17 20.40
C LEU A 698 11.69 4.04 20.56
N PHE A 699 12.51 3.83 21.59
CA PHE A 699 13.64 4.75 21.87
C PHE A 699 15.00 4.08 21.96
N LYS A 700 15.07 2.76 22.20
CA LYS A 700 16.35 2.06 22.42
C LYS A 700 16.99 1.48 21.16
N LEU A 701 16.70 2.05 19.99
CA LEU A 701 17.29 1.63 18.69
C LEU A 701 18.75 2.04 18.55
#